data_AF-L8GHJ0-F1
#
_entry.id   AF-L8GHJ0-F1
#
_cell.length_a   1.000
_cell.length_b   1.000
_cell.length_c   1.000
_cell.angle_alpha   90.00
_cell.angle_beta   90.00
_cell.angle_gamma   90.00
#
_symmetry.space_group_name_H-M   'P 1'
#
loop_
_entity.id
_entity.type
_entity.pdbx_description
1 polymer ?
#
loop_
_entity_poly.entity_id
_entity_poly.type
_entity_poly.pdbx_seq_one_letter_code
_entity_poly.pdbx_strand_id
1 'polypeptide(L)'
;MRRSFLALCTASMLLLLTAFGTSVALGESCNRAGSARVVETEIDGPVEVIEWIRKPDGSLNLKTQAVFVITSAGSLYRSGDEGQSWSQQTRVGPVKAVSRTNNTDMQWFYNPVTGRAWTTDNQGLTYTAVAPDRQFVFLQAHPTLASTALAIISDNSVKNLYVTTDFGATWHKKHDHVEQAEWGSAGQDGVPEGNIIALVRAGSSLSFVRSKDYFATTDYTLTNAVVFLFHKKVVFIVRTSSRRGLELWSSVDGGQVYSRALFPNSDQIVEKRYTILDLDEGEAFVNVDLDDNTNYGTTFGSDRFDREFSEVLRYNKRDPSGRVDFRRVFGLEGIYVANRFNASDAKFAQTVLTFNKGADWKLLPAPAKDLDGKTIAAGSLLHLLGRTDSSKHNQLYSNEKAIGLVIANGQVGPYLRSSDKIGTYLSRDAGQSWIQIGWGSHTFEIANHGAITLFAEDSKPITDLKYSWTQGASSAQCSFTSRPMTLTDIATEPDNTARTFIMYGTRDAKARAASDFENWSPLGDKCLLGEQFTYQRRKQDSVCVVSDDHQPSHKVQTCPCVEEDYECDFCYEPVGARPKVCKKVCDEFDPTKEPLECIDTWFQTKGYRLVPGNKCDRESDVAKALEPTEHTCSSVPDSGSRPGGPSELSGGAMFGIVLVVLFILGGGLVVAAVILSMINPQFREMAARIVPQRYQQFGGASRGDEGRPRASGAGYAKVGGSGSLLDQDDNSLEGEEEPAPFTPFPSSSSSSSRPTTTGGDDEDDDFNPRV
;
A
#
# COMPACT_ATOMS: atom_id res chain seq x y z
N MET A 1 -33.05 -0.34 -19.95
CA MET A 1 -32.35 -1.07 -18.87
C MET A 1 -31.78 -0.05 -17.89
N ARG A 2 -32.48 0.19 -16.78
CA ARG A 2 -32.12 1.19 -15.76
C ARG A 2 -31.15 0.55 -14.76
N ARG A 3 -29.94 1.11 -14.62
CA ARG A 3 -29.07 0.90 -13.46
C ARG A 3 -29.54 1.87 -12.37
N SER A 4 -30.21 1.34 -11.35
CA SER A 4 -30.52 2.07 -10.12
C SER A 4 -29.36 1.84 -9.15
N PHE A 5 -28.68 2.91 -8.75
CA PHE A 5 -27.68 2.87 -7.70
C PHE A 5 -28.39 2.78 -6.35
N LEU A 6 -28.11 1.70 -5.60
CA LEU A 6 -28.48 1.55 -4.20
C LEU A 6 -27.36 2.17 -3.35
N ALA A 7 -27.72 3.00 -2.37
CA ALA A 7 -26.85 3.39 -1.28
C ALA A 7 -26.92 2.32 -0.17
N LEU A 8 -25.77 1.80 0.24
CA LEU A 8 -25.63 0.78 1.29
C LEU A 8 -25.26 1.47 2.62
N CYS A 9 -26.00 1.18 3.69
CA CYS A 9 -25.53 1.38 5.06
C CYS A 9 -24.95 0.05 5.53
N THR A 10 -23.73 0.03 6.03
CA THR A 10 -23.08 -1.14 6.60
C THR A 10 -23.19 -1.08 8.13
N ALA A 11 -23.76 -2.10 8.76
CA ALA A 11 -23.62 -2.30 10.21
C ALA A 11 -22.41 -3.23 10.41
N SER A 12 -21.43 -2.84 11.22
CA SER A 12 -20.26 -3.68 11.46
C SER A 12 -20.51 -4.60 12.64
N MET A 13 -19.94 -5.80 12.60
CA MET A 13 -20.31 -6.86 13.51
C MET A 13 -19.08 -7.66 13.93
N LEU A 14 -19.01 -8.00 15.21
CA LEU A 14 -18.14 -9.04 15.74
C LEU A 14 -18.92 -10.33 15.96
N LEU A 15 -18.33 -11.43 15.52
CA LEU A 15 -18.80 -12.78 15.77
C LEU A 15 -17.71 -13.54 16.53
N LEU A 16 -18.03 -14.04 17.71
CA LEU A 16 -17.17 -14.99 18.40
C LEU A 16 -17.60 -16.41 18.04
N LEU A 17 -16.64 -17.25 17.63
CA LEU A 17 -16.87 -18.67 17.36
C LEU A 17 -15.91 -19.52 18.21
N THR A 18 -16.45 -20.41 19.04
CA THR A 18 -15.66 -21.36 19.86
C THR A 18 -15.97 -22.79 19.44
N ALA A 19 -15.01 -23.53 18.88
CA ALA A 19 -15.24 -24.84 18.27
C ALA A 19 -15.19 -26.01 19.27
N PHE A 20 -16.18 -26.93 19.19
CA PHE A 20 -16.28 -28.18 19.96
C PHE A 20 -16.49 -29.35 18.97
N GLY A 21 -15.75 -30.45 19.06
CA GLY A 21 -15.77 -31.48 18.01
C GLY A 21 -17.03 -32.37 17.96
N THR A 22 -17.61 -32.58 16.77
CA THR A 22 -17.78 -33.85 15.99
C THR A 22 -18.58 -33.56 14.71
N SER A 23 -18.51 -34.45 13.72
CA SER A 23 -19.05 -34.29 12.36
C SER A 23 -20.52 -33.88 12.31
N VAL A 24 -20.85 -32.90 11.47
CA VAL A 24 -22.16 -32.24 11.40
C VAL A 24 -22.93 -32.69 10.16
N ALA A 25 -24.23 -32.94 10.33
CA ALA A 25 -25.16 -33.04 9.21
C ALA A 25 -25.30 -31.66 8.52
N LEU A 26 -25.09 -31.63 7.20
CA LEU A 26 -25.16 -30.41 6.38
C LEU A 26 -26.41 -29.57 6.68
N GLY A 27 -26.23 -28.30 7.04
CA GLY A 27 -27.32 -27.31 7.14
C GLY A 27 -27.88 -27.02 8.53
N GLU A 28 -27.32 -27.57 9.61
CA GLU A 28 -27.68 -27.17 10.97
C GLU A 28 -26.92 -25.91 11.46
N SER A 29 -27.55 -25.18 12.39
CA SER A 29 -26.87 -24.09 13.13
C SER A 29 -25.65 -24.65 13.85
N CYS A 30 -24.51 -23.96 13.79
CA CYS A 30 -23.27 -24.38 14.47
C CYS A 30 -23.51 -24.69 15.97
N ASN A 31 -24.43 -23.96 16.62
CA ASN A 31 -24.84 -24.16 18.01
C ASN A 31 -25.65 -25.46 18.22
N ARG A 32 -26.56 -25.81 17.29
CA ARG A 32 -27.43 -27.00 17.41
C ARG A 32 -26.70 -28.29 17.10
N ALA A 33 -25.76 -28.22 16.16
CA ALA A 33 -24.93 -29.35 15.79
C ALA A 33 -23.81 -29.65 16.81
N GLY A 34 -23.74 -28.91 17.93
CA GLY A 34 -22.73 -29.11 18.98
C GLY A 34 -21.29 -28.79 18.54
N SER A 35 -21.13 -28.11 17.41
CA SER A 35 -19.86 -28.00 16.67
C SER A 35 -19.10 -26.71 16.97
N ALA A 36 -19.83 -25.65 17.29
CA ALA A 36 -19.27 -24.42 17.80
C ALA A 36 -20.32 -23.61 18.56
N ARG A 37 -19.88 -22.85 19.57
CA ARG A 37 -20.71 -21.81 20.19
C ARG A 37 -20.45 -20.48 19.48
N VAL A 38 -21.53 -19.87 18.99
CA VAL A 38 -21.49 -18.60 18.24
C VAL A 38 -22.16 -17.48 19.02
N VAL A 39 -21.47 -16.35 19.17
CA VAL A 39 -22.01 -15.13 19.79
C VAL A 39 -21.89 -13.95 18.83
N GLU A 40 -22.99 -13.21 18.68
CA GLU A 40 -23.14 -12.07 17.79
C GLU A 40 -23.10 -10.75 18.58
N THR A 41 -22.29 -9.78 18.16
CA THR A 41 -22.29 -8.41 18.71
C THR A 41 -22.25 -7.39 17.57
N GLU A 42 -23.13 -6.40 17.62
CA GLU A 42 -23.12 -5.25 16.70
C GLU A 42 -22.26 -4.13 17.28
N ILE A 43 -21.42 -3.54 16.44
CA ILE A 43 -20.54 -2.41 16.76
C ILE A 43 -20.79 -1.25 15.80
N ASP A 44 -20.32 -0.06 16.15
CA ASP A 44 -20.67 1.20 15.50
C ASP A 44 -19.90 1.51 14.21
N GLY A 45 -18.93 0.69 13.81
CA GLY A 45 -18.17 0.87 12.57
C GLY A 45 -17.19 -0.27 12.30
N PRO A 46 -16.56 -0.29 11.11
CA PRO A 46 -15.57 -1.28 10.73
C PRO A 46 -14.48 -1.45 11.79
N VAL A 47 -14.03 -2.69 12.01
CA VAL A 47 -12.91 -2.98 12.91
C VAL A 47 -11.61 -2.48 12.27
N GLU A 48 -10.82 -1.70 13.01
CA GLU A 48 -9.48 -1.26 12.61
C GLU A 48 -8.38 -2.01 13.38
N VAL A 49 -8.58 -2.26 14.67
CA VAL A 49 -7.58 -2.90 15.54
C VAL A 49 -8.28 -3.94 16.42
N ILE A 50 -7.65 -5.11 16.56
CA ILE A 50 -7.98 -6.11 17.58
C ILE A 50 -6.72 -6.35 18.41
N GLU A 51 -6.83 -6.25 19.73
CA GLU A 51 -5.68 -6.40 20.64
C GLU A 51 -6.02 -7.40 21.75
N TRP A 52 -5.19 -8.43 21.92
CA TRP A 52 -5.32 -9.43 22.99
C TRP A 52 -4.36 -9.13 24.14
N ILE A 53 -4.86 -9.20 25.39
CA ILE A 53 -4.04 -8.95 26.59
C ILE A 53 -3.72 -10.27 27.31
N ARG A 54 -2.41 -10.54 27.50
CA ARG A 54 -1.86 -11.73 28.19
C ARG A 54 -1.77 -11.54 29.72
N LYS A 55 -1.79 -12.65 30.46
CA LYS A 55 -1.40 -12.70 31.89
C LYS A 55 0.13 -12.82 32.03
N PRO A 56 0.74 -12.22 33.07
CA PRO A 56 2.19 -12.29 33.27
C PRO A 56 2.76 -13.65 33.72
N ASP A 57 1.95 -14.68 34.01
CA ASP A 57 2.37 -15.75 34.95
C ASP A 57 2.73 -17.12 34.38
N GLY A 58 2.76 -17.31 33.05
CA GLY A 58 3.19 -18.58 32.44
C GLY A 58 2.37 -19.81 32.86
N SER A 59 1.17 -19.62 33.42
CA SER A 59 0.31 -20.72 33.84
C SER A 59 -0.49 -21.29 32.67
N LEU A 60 -0.53 -22.63 32.56
CA LEU A 60 -1.27 -23.40 31.56
C LEU A 60 -2.81 -23.28 31.65
N ASN A 61 -3.33 -22.43 32.54
CA ASN A 61 -4.75 -22.15 32.66
C ASN A 61 -5.12 -20.95 31.79
N LEU A 62 -5.22 -21.23 30.49
CA LEU A 62 -5.74 -20.37 29.43
C LEU A 62 -7.12 -19.80 29.83
N LYS A 63 -7.13 -18.55 30.28
CA LYS A 63 -8.27 -17.65 30.11
C LYS A 63 -7.73 -16.36 29.52
N THR A 64 -7.98 -16.09 28.24
CA THR A 64 -7.74 -14.78 27.65
C THR A 64 -8.56 -13.75 28.43
N GLN A 65 -7.90 -12.72 28.94
CA GLN A 65 -8.40 -11.96 30.08
C GLN A 65 -9.09 -10.65 29.66
N ALA A 66 -8.62 -10.04 28.57
CA ALA A 66 -9.35 -9.00 27.86
C ALA A 66 -8.99 -8.98 26.37
N VAL A 67 -9.96 -8.61 25.54
CA VAL A 67 -9.76 -8.31 24.12
C VAL A 67 -10.32 -6.92 23.86
N PHE A 68 -9.53 -6.08 23.20
CA PHE A 68 -9.97 -4.76 22.75
C PHE A 68 -10.24 -4.76 21.27
N VAL A 69 -11.26 -4.01 20.87
CA VAL A 69 -11.55 -3.69 19.48
C VAL A 69 -11.67 -2.18 19.34
N ILE A 70 -10.94 -1.63 18.37
CA ILE A 70 -11.08 -0.22 17.98
C ILE A 70 -11.75 -0.18 16.62
N THR A 71 -12.82 0.60 16.50
CA THR A 71 -13.54 0.79 15.23
C THR A 71 -12.99 1.97 14.44
N SER A 72 -13.36 2.08 13.17
CA SER A 72 -12.97 3.23 12.33
C SER A 72 -13.56 4.57 12.76
N ALA A 73 -14.60 4.56 13.59
CA ALA A 73 -15.08 5.76 14.28
C ALA A 73 -14.19 6.15 15.48
N GLY A 74 -13.25 5.27 15.88
CA GLY A 74 -12.41 5.38 17.05
C GLY A 74 -13.08 4.89 18.34
N SER A 75 -14.22 4.20 18.26
CA SER A 75 -14.85 3.65 19.45
C SER A 75 -14.07 2.45 19.98
N LEU A 76 -13.82 2.43 21.28
CA LEU A 76 -13.16 1.35 21.98
C LEU A 76 -14.20 0.38 22.56
N TYR A 77 -14.13 -0.89 22.18
CA TYR A 77 -14.87 -1.99 22.78
C TYR A 77 -13.93 -2.89 23.56
N ARG A 78 -14.42 -3.42 24.68
CA ARG A 78 -13.70 -4.34 25.53
C ARG A 78 -14.55 -5.57 25.80
N SER A 79 -13.96 -6.74 25.63
CA SER A 79 -14.43 -8.00 26.18
C SER A 79 -13.51 -8.44 27.32
N GLY A 80 -14.08 -8.98 28.40
CA GLY A 80 -13.32 -9.60 29.51
C GLY A 80 -13.47 -11.12 29.58
N ASP A 81 -14.05 -11.72 28.54
CA ASP A 81 -14.47 -13.11 28.48
C ASP A 81 -14.20 -13.72 27.09
N GLU A 82 -13.04 -13.36 26.52
CA GLU A 82 -12.53 -13.87 25.24
C GLU A 82 -13.42 -13.55 24.04
N GLY A 83 -14.17 -12.46 24.09
CA GLY A 83 -15.08 -12.01 23.04
C GLY A 83 -16.52 -12.53 23.17
N GLN A 84 -16.88 -13.21 24.27
CA GLN A 84 -18.25 -13.72 24.48
C GLN A 84 -19.23 -12.59 24.77
N SER A 85 -18.78 -11.51 25.41
CA SER A 85 -19.54 -10.29 25.60
C SER A 85 -18.65 -9.07 25.39
N TRP A 86 -19.25 -8.01 24.85
CA TRP A 86 -18.56 -6.77 24.51
C TRP A 86 -19.25 -5.59 25.14
N SER A 87 -18.44 -4.63 25.59
CA SER A 87 -18.92 -3.37 26.15
C SER A 87 -18.15 -2.19 25.53
N GLN A 88 -18.89 -1.21 25.03
CA GLN A 88 -18.30 0.04 24.54
C GLN A 88 -17.80 0.88 25.72
N GLN A 89 -16.55 1.33 25.64
CA GLN A 89 -15.88 2.10 26.69
C GLN A 89 -16.16 3.59 26.54
N THR A 90 -17.36 4.01 26.93
CA THR A 90 -17.87 5.39 26.74
C THR A 90 -17.15 6.47 27.55
N ARG A 91 -16.32 6.08 28.53
CA ARG A 91 -15.49 7.02 29.32
C ARG A 91 -14.20 7.41 28.60
N VAL A 92 -13.86 6.72 27.52
CA VAL A 92 -12.71 7.01 26.67
C VAL A 92 -13.24 7.73 25.43
N GLY A 93 -12.55 8.79 25.01
CA GLY A 93 -12.86 9.44 23.75
C GLY A 93 -12.48 8.55 22.55
N PRO A 94 -12.59 9.05 21.32
CA PRO A 94 -12.15 8.30 20.15
C PRO A 94 -10.66 7.94 20.26
N VAL A 95 -10.32 6.67 20.08
CA VAL A 95 -8.97 6.09 20.10
C VAL A 95 -8.65 5.52 18.73
N LYS A 96 -7.37 5.55 18.31
CA LYS A 96 -6.94 4.96 17.03
C LYS A 96 -5.77 4.00 17.15
N ALA A 97 -5.11 3.95 18.31
CA ALA A 97 -3.96 3.09 18.54
C ALA A 97 -3.85 2.69 20.02
N VAL A 98 -3.24 1.54 20.23
CA VAL A 98 -2.87 0.99 21.55
C VAL A 98 -1.37 0.80 21.57
N SER A 99 -0.72 1.11 22.69
CA SER A 99 0.68 0.80 22.94
C SER A 99 0.84 0.19 24.33
N ARG A 100 1.70 -0.81 24.47
CA ARG A 100 1.87 -1.56 25.72
C ARG A 100 3.29 -2.08 25.90
N THR A 101 3.62 -2.38 27.14
CA THR A 101 4.79 -3.18 27.51
C THR A 101 4.35 -4.63 27.71
N ASN A 102 5.14 -5.58 27.24
CA ASN A 102 4.83 -7.01 27.31
C ASN A 102 4.62 -7.46 28.76
N ASN A 103 3.62 -8.34 28.96
CA ASN A 103 3.31 -8.96 30.25
C ASN A 103 2.91 -7.98 31.37
N THR A 104 2.18 -6.91 31.03
CA THR A 104 1.71 -5.92 32.00
C THR A 104 0.21 -5.65 31.86
N ASP A 105 -0.42 -5.28 32.98
CA ASP A 105 -1.80 -4.76 33.00
C ASP A 105 -1.88 -3.29 32.55
N MET A 106 -0.74 -2.71 32.18
CA MET A 106 -0.60 -1.31 31.78
C MET A 106 -0.74 -1.16 30.25
N GLN A 107 -1.74 -0.40 29.82
CA GLN A 107 -1.94 -0.07 28.41
C GLN A 107 -2.14 1.43 28.21
N TRP A 108 -1.65 1.89 27.07
CA TRP A 108 -1.79 3.25 26.58
C TRP A 108 -2.70 3.26 25.37
N PHE A 109 -3.72 4.10 25.40
CA PHE A 109 -4.66 4.32 24.31
C PHE A 109 -4.48 5.75 23.82
N TYR A 110 -4.30 5.97 22.52
CA TYR A 110 -4.16 7.33 22.00
C TYR A 110 -4.81 7.52 20.64
N ASN A 111 -5.07 8.78 20.31
CA ASN A 111 -5.59 9.20 19.04
C ASN A 111 -4.72 10.32 18.45
N PRO A 112 -3.98 10.05 17.37
CA PRO A 112 -3.07 11.03 16.76
C PRO A 112 -3.83 12.17 16.07
N VAL A 113 -5.12 12.02 15.78
CA VAL A 113 -5.95 13.06 15.15
C VAL A 113 -6.42 14.07 16.20
N THR A 114 -6.94 13.59 17.33
CA THR A 114 -7.43 14.49 18.41
C THR A 114 -6.33 14.90 19.38
N GLY A 115 -5.19 14.21 19.35
CA GLY A 115 -4.07 14.41 20.26
C GLY A 115 -4.34 13.95 21.69
N ARG A 116 -5.38 13.13 21.92
CA ARG A 116 -5.79 12.68 23.24
C ARG A 116 -5.22 11.30 23.57
N ALA A 117 -4.89 11.09 24.83
CA ALA A 117 -4.38 9.82 25.34
C ALA A 117 -5.01 9.44 26.68
N TRP A 118 -5.10 8.13 26.92
CA TRP A 118 -5.62 7.52 28.14
C TRP A 118 -4.74 6.34 28.53
N THR A 119 -4.69 6.05 29.83
CA THR A 119 -4.03 4.87 30.38
C THR A 119 -4.99 4.03 31.19
N THR A 120 -4.65 2.75 31.31
CA THR A 120 -5.27 1.80 32.24
C THR A 120 -4.15 0.94 32.81
N ASP A 121 -4.24 0.61 34.09
CA ASP A 121 -3.37 -0.31 34.81
C ASP A 121 -4.11 -1.57 35.27
N ASN A 122 -5.34 -1.77 34.81
CA ASN A 122 -6.21 -2.88 35.18
C ASN A 122 -6.98 -3.45 33.99
N GLN A 123 -6.30 -3.55 32.83
CA GLN A 123 -6.83 -4.18 31.62
C GLN A 123 -8.14 -3.54 31.12
N GLY A 124 -8.30 -2.23 31.24
CA GLY A 124 -9.44 -1.47 30.74
C GLY A 124 -10.69 -1.52 31.61
N LEU A 125 -10.57 -1.85 32.91
CA LEU A 125 -11.68 -1.70 33.85
C LEU A 125 -11.88 -0.23 34.24
N THR A 126 -10.78 0.54 34.32
CA THR A 126 -10.81 1.99 34.51
C THR A 126 -9.80 2.68 33.61
N TYR A 127 -10.09 3.93 33.23
CA TYR A 127 -9.25 4.73 32.37
C TYR A 127 -8.94 6.09 33.00
N THR A 128 -7.71 6.54 32.83
CA THR A 128 -7.22 7.84 33.28
C THR A 128 -6.78 8.65 32.07
N ALA A 129 -7.27 9.89 31.93
CA ALA A 129 -6.81 10.77 30.86
C ALA A 129 -5.38 11.25 31.13
N VAL A 130 -4.50 11.19 30.13
CA VAL A 130 -3.10 11.58 30.23
C VAL A 130 -2.92 12.99 29.70
N ALA A 131 -2.29 13.86 30.51
CA ALA A 131 -1.93 15.25 30.15
C ALA A 131 -2.99 15.95 29.27
N PRO A 132 -4.19 16.24 29.81
CA PRO A 132 -5.35 16.72 29.03
C PRO A 132 -5.18 18.12 28.44
N ASP A 133 -4.07 18.79 28.69
CA ASP A 133 -3.70 20.08 28.11
C ASP A 133 -2.73 19.93 26.92
N ARG A 134 -2.26 18.72 26.63
CA ARG A 134 -1.25 18.43 25.58
C ARG A 134 -1.86 17.75 24.36
N GLN A 135 -1.18 17.89 23.22
CA GLN A 135 -1.55 17.27 21.94
C GLN A 135 -0.53 16.22 21.52
N PHE A 136 -0.87 14.95 21.74
CA PHE A 136 -0.04 13.79 21.38
C PHE A 136 -0.11 13.51 19.87
N VAL A 137 1.03 13.59 19.18
CA VAL A 137 1.16 13.19 17.77
C VAL A 137 1.54 11.71 17.67
N PHE A 138 2.35 11.24 18.61
CA PHE A 138 2.84 9.86 18.69
C PHE A 138 3.03 9.48 20.15
N LEU A 139 2.81 8.22 20.49
CA LEU A 139 3.04 7.66 21.82
C LEU A 139 3.47 6.20 21.70
N GLN A 140 4.54 5.84 22.40
CA GLN A 140 5.07 4.47 22.44
C GLN A 140 5.50 4.11 23.86
N ALA A 141 4.92 3.04 24.40
CA ALA A 141 5.35 2.43 25.65
C ALA A 141 6.78 1.88 25.53
N HIS A 142 7.51 1.87 26.64
CA HIS A 142 8.84 1.27 26.68
C HIS A 142 8.74 -0.26 26.52
N PRO A 143 9.64 -0.91 25.75
CA PRO A 143 9.55 -2.35 25.49
C PRO A 143 9.64 -3.22 26.76
N THR A 144 10.36 -2.74 27.79
CA THR A 144 10.58 -3.50 29.04
C THR A 144 10.10 -2.81 30.33
N LEU A 145 9.77 -1.52 30.29
CA LEU A 145 9.48 -0.72 31.50
C LEU A 145 8.04 -0.22 31.46
N ALA A 146 7.16 -0.91 32.19
CA ALA A 146 5.70 -0.72 32.12
C ALA A 146 5.22 0.74 32.32
N SER A 147 5.86 1.48 33.25
CA SER A 147 5.50 2.86 33.58
C SER A 147 6.16 3.90 32.68
N THR A 148 7.00 3.48 31.73
CA THR A 148 7.80 4.37 30.90
C THR A 148 7.21 4.44 29.49
N ALA A 149 7.12 5.65 28.93
CA ALA A 149 6.72 5.87 27.56
C ALA A 149 7.41 7.11 26.98
N LEU A 150 7.57 7.12 25.67
CA LEU A 150 7.96 8.31 24.92
C LEU A 150 6.77 8.80 24.09
N ALA A 151 6.76 10.11 23.83
CA ALA A 151 5.73 10.72 23.02
C ALA A 151 6.30 11.89 22.21
N ILE A 152 5.76 12.08 21.00
CA ILE A 152 5.93 13.33 20.28
C ILE A 152 4.71 14.19 20.60
N ILE A 153 4.93 15.33 21.25
CA ILE A 153 3.89 16.27 21.64
C ILE A 153 4.04 17.55 20.82
N SER A 154 2.94 18.04 20.26
CA SER A 154 2.89 19.30 19.52
C SER A 154 2.59 20.47 20.47
N ASP A 155 3.62 21.26 20.79
CA ASP A 155 3.49 22.47 21.59
C ASP A 155 3.60 23.69 20.66
N ASN A 156 2.53 24.48 20.54
CA ASN A 156 2.49 25.65 19.64
C ASN A 156 2.94 25.33 18.20
N SER A 157 2.46 24.20 17.66
CA SER A 157 2.81 23.67 16.33
C SER A 157 4.26 23.21 16.17
N VAL A 158 5.03 23.11 17.27
CA VAL A 158 6.37 22.52 17.28
C VAL A 158 6.29 21.11 17.87
N LYS A 159 6.71 20.11 17.10
CA LYS A 159 6.79 18.72 17.56
C LYS A 159 8.05 18.51 18.40
N ASN A 160 7.88 18.13 19.65
CA ASN A 160 8.97 17.88 20.59
C ASN A 160 8.86 16.46 21.17
N LEU A 161 10.00 15.85 21.45
CA LEU A 161 10.07 14.56 22.13
C LEU A 161 9.94 14.76 23.63
N TYR A 162 9.05 13.99 24.25
CA TYR A 162 8.88 13.89 25.69
C TYR A 162 9.01 12.46 26.17
N VAL A 163 9.45 12.28 27.41
CA VAL A 163 9.49 10.99 28.10
C VAL A 163 8.79 11.10 29.45
N THR A 164 8.04 10.07 29.81
CA THR A 164 7.47 9.84 31.13
C THR A 164 8.05 8.54 31.69
N THR A 165 8.24 8.48 33.00
CA THR A 165 8.66 7.26 33.73
C THR A 165 7.69 6.90 34.85
N ASP A 166 6.61 7.66 35.00
CA ASP A 166 5.61 7.58 36.07
C ASP A 166 4.19 7.36 35.49
N PHE A 167 4.11 6.61 34.39
CA PHE A 167 2.89 6.21 33.73
C PHE A 167 2.01 7.39 33.29
N GLY A 168 2.66 8.46 32.83
CA GLY A 168 2.01 9.62 32.21
C GLY A 168 1.58 10.70 33.19
N ALA A 169 1.92 10.57 34.48
CA ALA A 169 1.65 11.61 35.48
C ALA A 169 2.49 12.86 35.23
N THR A 170 3.76 12.70 34.84
CA THR A 170 4.64 13.80 34.43
C THR A 170 5.36 13.50 33.11
N TRP A 171 5.59 14.56 32.32
CA TRP A 171 6.23 14.49 31.01
C TRP A 171 7.38 15.48 30.91
N HIS A 172 8.58 14.97 30.61
CA HIS A 172 9.81 15.76 30.52
C HIS A 172 10.25 15.92 29.07
N LYS A 173 10.45 17.16 28.63
CA LYS A 173 10.94 17.45 27.26
C LYS A 173 12.37 16.96 27.12
N LYS A 174 12.66 16.21 26.06
CA LYS A 174 13.96 15.61 25.77
C LYS A 174 14.64 16.18 24.54
N HIS A 175 13.87 16.51 23.50
CA HIS A 175 14.44 17.08 22.27
C HIS A 175 13.41 17.94 21.53
N ASP A 176 13.88 18.97 20.82
CA ASP A 176 13.07 19.87 19.99
C ASP A 176 13.02 19.41 18.52
N HIS A 177 11.95 19.78 17.80
CA HIS A 177 11.81 19.56 16.35
C HIS A 177 11.98 18.09 15.89
N VAL A 178 11.26 17.19 16.55
CA VAL A 178 11.31 15.75 16.29
C VAL A 178 10.19 15.32 15.35
N GLU A 179 10.52 14.63 14.25
CA GLU A 179 9.54 14.13 13.28
C GLU A 179 9.16 12.66 13.52
N GLN A 180 10.12 11.84 13.94
CA GLN A 180 9.95 10.43 14.30
C GLN A 180 10.87 10.11 15.49
N ALA A 181 10.42 9.29 16.43
CA ALA A 181 11.23 8.81 17.54
C ALA A 181 10.71 7.47 18.02
N GLU A 182 11.62 6.57 18.34
CA GLU A 182 11.31 5.23 18.84
C GLU A 182 12.33 4.83 19.91
N TRP A 183 11.92 3.92 20.80
CA TRP A 183 12.86 3.23 21.65
C TRP A 183 13.81 2.43 20.76
N GLY A 184 15.13 2.56 20.97
CA GLY A 184 16.07 1.63 20.35
C GLY A 184 16.03 0.27 21.07
N SER A 185 17.10 -0.53 20.99
CA SER A 185 17.20 -1.83 21.70
C SER A 185 17.34 -1.70 23.24
N ALA A 186 16.49 -0.90 23.87
CA ALA A 186 16.55 -0.55 25.28
C ALA A 186 16.37 -1.77 26.19
N GLY A 187 17.32 -1.99 27.10
CA GLY A 187 17.28 -3.10 28.06
C GLY A 187 17.66 -4.47 27.49
N GLN A 188 17.95 -4.57 26.19
CA GLN A 188 18.40 -5.80 25.53
C GLN A 188 19.92 -5.79 25.35
N ASP A 189 20.58 -6.94 25.44
CA ASP A 189 22.02 -7.12 25.14
C ASP A 189 22.97 -6.11 25.83
N GLY A 190 22.59 -5.64 27.03
CA GLY A 190 23.36 -4.66 27.80
C GLY A 190 23.25 -3.21 27.30
N VAL A 191 22.36 -2.94 26.35
CA VAL A 191 22.04 -1.58 25.88
C VAL A 191 21.25 -0.85 26.97
N PRO A 192 21.60 0.41 27.29
CA PRO A 192 20.91 1.17 28.32
C PRO A 192 19.41 1.33 28.06
N GLU A 193 18.61 1.34 29.13
CA GLU A 193 17.15 1.58 29.07
C GLU A 193 16.80 2.97 28.50
N GLY A 194 17.73 3.91 28.53
CA GLY A 194 17.57 5.25 27.95
C GLY A 194 17.81 5.35 26.45
N ASN A 195 17.96 4.23 25.73
CA ASN A 195 18.29 4.23 24.31
C ASN A 195 17.10 4.66 23.45
N ILE A 196 17.23 5.82 22.82
CA ILE A 196 16.22 6.41 21.92
C ILE A 196 16.88 6.78 20.59
N ILE A 197 16.21 6.43 19.49
CA ILE A 197 16.56 6.84 18.13
C ILE A 197 15.49 7.81 17.62
N ALA A 198 15.90 8.82 16.86
CA ALA A 198 15.00 9.85 16.37
C ALA A 198 15.44 10.47 15.05
N LEU A 199 14.47 10.98 14.29
CA LEU A 199 14.66 11.94 13.19
C LEU A 199 14.34 13.34 13.69
N VAL A 200 15.36 14.20 13.66
CA VAL A 200 15.27 15.57 14.15
C VAL A 200 15.53 16.54 13.01
N ARG A 201 14.79 17.64 13.00
CA ARG A 201 14.95 18.69 11.98
C ARG A 201 16.11 19.61 12.35
N ALA A 202 17.09 19.67 11.46
CA ALA A 202 18.25 20.55 11.53
C ALA A 202 18.25 21.46 10.29
N GLY A 203 17.75 22.70 10.46
CA GLY A 203 17.55 23.64 9.35
C GLY A 203 16.51 23.13 8.35
N SER A 204 16.89 23.03 7.07
CA SER A 204 16.04 22.51 5.99
C SER A 204 16.09 20.98 5.83
N SER A 205 16.93 20.29 6.60
CA SER A 205 17.20 18.86 6.47
C SER A 205 16.79 18.08 7.73
N LEU A 206 16.61 16.77 7.61
CA LEU A 206 16.46 15.87 8.75
C LEU A 206 17.80 15.17 9.04
N SER A 207 18.06 14.93 10.31
CA SER A 207 19.19 14.13 10.78
C SER A 207 18.66 13.00 11.64
N PHE A 208 19.17 11.80 11.40
CA PHE A 208 18.98 10.68 12.31
C PHE A 208 19.93 10.87 13.49
N VAL A 209 19.41 10.75 14.71
CA VAL A 209 20.17 10.87 15.96
C VAL A 209 19.86 9.72 16.90
N ARG A 210 20.85 9.35 17.72
CA ARG A 210 20.71 8.35 18.78
C ARG A 210 21.23 8.93 20.09
N SER A 211 20.53 8.63 21.17
CA SER A 211 20.99 8.84 22.54
C SER A 211 20.82 7.56 23.35
N LYS A 212 21.76 7.24 24.24
CA LYS A 212 21.69 6.12 25.18
C LYS A 212 21.12 6.49 26.56
N ASP A 213 20.85 7.77 26.81
CA ASP A 213 20.59 8.30 28.15
C ASP A 213 19.38 9.25 28.20
N TYR A 214 18.32 8.91 27.47
CA TYR A 214 17.10 9.72 27.34
C TYR A 214 17.37 11.12 26.80
N PHE A 215 18.28 11.25 25.83
CA PHE A 215 18.76 12.50 25.22
C PHE A 215 19.41 13.47 26.21
N ALA A 216 20.08 12.99 27.26
CA ALA A 216 21.01 13.83 28.00
C ALA A 216 22.30 14.09 27.19
N THR A 217 22.75 13.10 26.39
CA THR A 217 23.76 13.24 25.35
C THR A 217 23.29 12.68 24.01
N THR A 218 23.83 13.23 22.92
CA THR A 218 23.66 12.69 21.57
C THR A 218 24.93 11.95 21.18
N ASP A 219 24.81 10.64 20.93
CA ASP A 219 25.96 9.75 20.76
C ASP A 219 26.27 9.42 19.30
N TYR A 220 25.31 9.66 18.40
CA TYR A 220 25.46 9.44 16.97
C TYR A 220 24.54 10.36 16.19
N THR A 221 25.03 10.87 15.05
CA THR A 221 24.27 11.73 14.14
C THR A 221 24.60 11.38 12.68
N LEU A 222 23.57 11.14 11.87
CA LEU A 222 23.66 10.99 10.42
C LEU A 222 22.80 12.04 9.73
N THR A 223 23.45 12.97 9.02
CA THR A 223 22.79 14.09 8.33
C THR A 223 22.15 13.67 7.01
N ASN A 224 21.12 14.41 6.57
CA ASN A 224 20.36 14.17 5.34
C ASN A 224 19.60 12.85 5.34
N ALA A 225 19.25 12.36 6.53
CA ALA A 225 18.34 11.23 6.68
C ALA A 225 16.95 11.63 6.19
N VAL A 226 16.17 10.66 5.71
CA VAL A 226 14.79 10.85 5.24
C VAL A 226 13.84 10.18 6.22
N VAL A 227 14.14 8.93 6.56
CA VAL A 227 13.31 8.04 7.36
C VAL A 227 14.20 6.93 7.93
N PHE A 228 13.81 6.37 9.08
CA PHE A 228 14.40 5.16 9.62
C PHE A 228 13.32 4.12 9.92
N LEU A 229 13.74 2.86 9.94
CA LEU A 229 12.99 1.71 10.39
C LEU A 229 13.78 1.06 11.51
N PHE A 230 13.11 0.64 12.58
CA PHE A 230 13.68 -0.17 13.64
C PHE A 230 12.88 -1.45 13.82
N HIS A 231 13.56 -2.60 13.81
CA HIS A 231 12.95 -3.92 14.03
C HIS A 231 13.86 -4.75 14.92
N LYS A 232 13.36 -5.12 16.11
CA LYS A 232 14.09 -5.85 17.15
C LYS A 232 15.40 -5.15 17.58
N LYS A 233 16.48 -5.36 16.84
CA LYS A 233 17.78 -4.71 17.05
C LYS A 233 18.41 -4.13 15.80
N VAL A 234 17.72 -4.26 14.67
CA VAL A 234 18.18 -3.80 13.38
C VAL A 234 17.60 -2.42 13.11
N VAL A 235 18.45 -1.47 12.76
CA VAL A 235 18.05 -0.12 12.34
C VAL A 235 18.40 0.05 10.87
N PHE A 236 17.44 0.40 10.03
CA PHE A 236 17.67 0.86 8.67
C PHE A 236 17.41 2.36 8.56
N ILE A 237 18.26 3.07 7.84
CA ILE A 237 18.16 4.52 7.63
C ILE A 237 18.34 4.81 6.16
N VAL A 238 17.39 5.54 5.57
CA VAL A 238 17.57 6.07 4.21
C VAL A 238 18.09 7.50 4.28
N ARG A 239 19.12 7.76 3.49
CA ARG A 239 19.80 9.06 3.40
C ARG A 239 19.83 9.54 1.96
N THR A 240 19.65 10.85 1.76
CA THR A 240 19.86 11.46 0.44
C THR A 240 21.34 11.74 0.18
N SER A 241 21.79 11.42 -1.03
CA SER A 241 23.16 11.59 -1.48
C SER A 241 23.18 12.34 -2.81
N SER A 242 23.92 13.44 -2.88
CA SER A 242 24.02 14.25 -4.11
C SER A 242 24.63 13.50 -5.30
N ARG A 243 25.32 12.38 -5.06
CA ARG A 243 25.93 11.55 -6.10
C ARG A 243 25.12 10.32 -6.48
N ARG A 244 24.38 9.70 -5.55
CA ARG A 244 23.72 8.39 -5.74
C ARG A 244 22.19 8.40 -5.59
N GLY A 245 21.58 9.56 -5.36
CA GLY A 245 20.14 9.63 -5.08
C GLY A 245 19.85 9.23 -3.63
N LEU A 246 19.56 7.95 -3.38
CA LEU A 246 19.32 7.41 -2.04
C LEU A 246 20.45 6.44 -1.63
N GLU A 247 20.80 6.45 -0.35
CA GLU A 247 21.72 5.50 0.27
C GLU A 247 21.00 4.82 1.44
N LEU A 248 21.02 3.49 1.47
CA LEU A 248 20.58 2.71 2.62
C LEU A 248 21.74 2.50 3.59
N TRP A 249 21.48 2.74 4.87
CA TRP A 249 22.38 2.48 5.98
C TRP A 249 21.71 1.52 6.94
N SER A 250 22.48 0.67 7.60
CA SER A 250 22.00 -0.37 8.51
C SER A 250 22.84 -0.43 9.78
N SER A 251 22.26 -0.98 10.84
CA SER A 251 22.94 -1.34 12.08
C SER A 251 22.26 -2.57 12.66
N VAL A 252 23.00 -3.66 12.87
CA VAL A 252 22.47 -4.94 13.38
C VAL A 252 22.72 -5.15 14.88
N ASP A 253 23.39 -4.19 15.53
CA ASP A 253 23.89 -4.27 16.90
C ASP A 253 23.17 -3.31 17.86
N GLY A 254 21.87 -3.06 17.60
CA GLY A 254 21.04 -2.18 18.41
C GLY A 254 21.34 -0.71 18.19
N GLY A 255 21.82 -0.37 16.98
CA GLY A 255 22.18 0.99 16.63
C GLY A 255 23.55 1.40 17.13
N GLN A 256 24.48 0.49 17.49
CA GLN A 256 25.81 0.81 18.01
C GLN A 256 26.78 1.23 16.90
N VAL A 257 26.86 0.45 15.83
CA VAL A 257 27.65 0.70 14.63
C VAL A 257 26.74 0.75 13.41
N TYR A 258 26.88 1.80 12.61
CA TYR A 258 26.13 1.98 11.36
C TYR A 258 27.06 1.80 10.16
N SER A 259 26.60 1.01 9.19
CA SER A 259 27.30 0.75 7.93
C SER A 259 26.42 1.12 6.75
N ARG A 260 27.04 1.55 5.65
CA ARG A 260 26.31 1.74 4.40
C ARG A 260 26.09 0.37 3.74
N ALA A 261 24.87 0.12 3.30
CA ALA A 261 24.54 -1.02 2.46
C ALA A 261 25.24 -0.90 1.10
N LEU A 262 25.76 -2.02 0.61
CA LEU A 262 26.47 -2.15 -0.66
C LEU A 262 25.71 -3.11 -1.56
N PHE A 263 25.18 -2.59 -2.67
CA PHE A 263 24.53 -3.38 -3.69
C PHE A 263 25.50 -3.64 -4.86
N PRO A 264 25.39 -4.78 -5.57
CA PRO A 264 26.20 -5.05 -6.74
C PRO A 264 25.99 -3.96 -7.80
N ASN A 265 27.08 -3.44 -8.36
CA ASN A 265 27.06 -2.33 -9.33
C ASN A 265 26.43 -1.02 -8.79
N SER A 266 26.43 -0.77 -7.47
CA SER A 266 25.90 0.47 -6.87
C SER A 266 26.54 1.76 -7.39
N ASP A 267 27.72 1.69 -8.01
CA ASP A 267 28.34 2.86 -8.65
C ASP A 267 27.79 3.14 -10.06
N GLN A 268 27.03 2.21 -10.64
CA GLN A 268 26.44 2.29 -11.98
C GLN A 268 24.91 2.40 -11.97
N ILE A 269 24.27 2.06 -10.84
CA ILE A 269 22.81 2.03 -10.71
C ILE A 269 22.42 3.04 -9.63
N VAL A 270 21.41 3.86 -9.94
CA VAL A 270 20.86 4.83 -9.00
C VAL A 270 19.68 4.18 -8.29
N GLU A 271 19.81 3.94 -6.99
CA GLU A 271 18.74 3.39 -6.19
C GLU A 271 17.64 4.45 -6.01
N LYS A 272 16.43 4.15 -6.50
CA LYS A 272 15.32 5.11 -6.47
C LYS A 272 14.38 4.90 -5.30
N ARG A 273 14.15 3.64 -4.91
CA ARG A 273 13.24 3.26 -3.82
C ARG A 273 13.68 1.93 -3.21
N TYR A 274 13.56 1.84 -1.89
CA TYR A 274 13.75 0.61 -1.14
C TYR A 274 12.41 0.10 -0.63
N THR A 275 12.28 -1.21 -0.51
CA THR A 275 11.18 -1.85 0.22
C THR A 275 11.80 -2.98 1.00
N ILE A 276 11.89 -2.81 2.32
CA ILE A 276 12.33 -3.88 3.22
C ILE A 276 11.25 -4.96 3.16
N LEU A 277 11.62 -6.23 2.94
CA LEU A 277 10.67 -7.34 2.74
C LEU A 277 10.59 -8.24 3.96
N ASP A 278 11.74 -8.56 4.54
CA ASP A 278 11.89 -9.41 5.72
C ASP A 278 13.22 -9.07 6.41
N LEU A 279 13.24 -9.09 7.74
CA LEU A 279 14.40 -8.76 8.58
C LEU A 279 14.70 -9.86 9.62
N ASP A 280 13.96 -10.95 9.58
CA ASP A 280 14.14 -12.06 10.50
C ASP A 280 15.18 -13.07 9.97
N GLU A 281 15.47 -14.10 10.78
CA GLU A 281 16.38 -15.19 10.38
C GLU A 281 17.84 -14.75 10.11
N GLY A 282 18.25 -13.59 10.64
CA GLY A 282 19.63 -13.12 10.63
C GLY A 282 20.13 -12.57 9.28
N GLU A 283 19.21 -12.25 8.38
CA GLU A 283 19.45 -11.65 7.07
C GLU A 283 18.30 -10.68 6.73
N ALA A 284 18.59 -9.64 5.96
CA ALA A 284 17.61 -8.70 5.46
C ALA A 284 17.34 -8.93 3.98
N PHE A 285 16.06 -9.11 3.63
CA PHE A 285 15.59 -9.09 2.25
C PHE A 285 15.09 -7.69 1.90
N VAL A 286 15.63 -7.11 0.83
CA VAL A 286 15.28 -5.76 0.37
C VAL A 286 14.98 -5.79 -1.13
N ASN A 287 13.81 -5.27 -1.53
CA ASN A 287 13.51 -5.00 -2.92
C ASN A 287 13.95 -3.59 -3.29
N VAL A 288 14.69 -3.47 -4.39
CA VAL A 288 15.20 -2.19 -4.89
C VAL A 288 14.59 -1.90 -6.25
N ASP A 289 14.05 -0.68 -6.40
CA ASP A 289 13.72 -0.12 -7.71
C ASP A 289 14.98 0.41 -8.39
N LEU A 290 15.43 -0.29 -9.43
CA LEU A 290 16.60 0.10 -10.21
C LEU A 290 16.21 0.86 -11.50
N ASP A 291 14.96 0.72 -11.95
CA ASP A 291 14.46 1.29 -13.21
C ASP A 291 13.35 2.32 -12.95
N ASP A 292 12.80 2.95 -13.99
CA ASP A 292 11.51 3.69 -13.91
C ASP A 292 10.30 2.74 -14.04
N ASN A 293 10.50 1.43 -13.89
CA ASN A 293 9.46 0.44 -14.07
C ASN A 293 8.72 0.17 -12.76
N THR A 294 7.46 0.55 -12.72
CA THR A 294 6.65 0.45 -11.51
C THR A 294 6.07 -0.94 -11.23
N ASN A 295 6.29 -1.91 -12.12
CA ASN A 295 5.65 -3.24 -12.02
C ASN A 295 6.58 -4.35 -11.52
N TYR A 296 7.90 -4.14 -11.47
CA TYR A 296 8.80 -5.09 -10.82
C TYR A 296 10.04 -4.41 -10.24
N GLY A 297 10.73 -5.12 -9.34
CA GLY A 297 12.03 -4.73 -8.82
C GLY A 297 12.96 -5.93 -8.70
N THR A 298 14.15 -5.69 -8.18
CA THR A 298 15.12 -6.74 -7.86
C THR A 298 15.20 -6.90 -6.36
N THR A 299 15.01 -8.12 -5.87
CA THR A 299 15.15 -8.47 -4.46
C THR A 299 16.57 -8.94 -4.18
N PHE A 300 17.15 -8.39 -3.11
CA PHE A 300 18.47 -8.70 -2.61
C PHE A 300 18.37 -9.27 -1.19
N GLY A 301 19.27 -10.20 -0.86
CA GLY A 301 19.50 -10.72 0.48
C GLY A 301 20.85 -10.22 1.00
N SER A 302 20.94 -9.92 2.29
CA SER A 302 22.14 -9.36 2.91
C SER A 302 23.12 -10.42 3.46
N ASP A 303 24.33 -9.98 3.79
CA ASP A 303 25.16 -10.70 4.73
C ASP A 303 24.63 -10.52 6.16
N ARG A 304 25.16 -11.31 7.11
CA ARG A 304 24.78 -11.25 8.54
C ARG A 304 24.95 -9.88 9.24
N PHE A 305 25.54 -8.91 8.56
CA PHE A 305 25.80 -7.56 9.06
C PHE A 305 24.96 -6.50 8.36
N ASP A 306 24.06 -6.90 7.45
CA ASP A 306 23.26 -6.01 6.61
C ASP A 306 24.09 -4.97 5.85
N ARG A 307 25.32 -5.31 5.49
CA ARG A 307 26.28 -4.41 4.84
C ARG A 307 26.43 -4.75 3.37
N GLU A 308 26.56 -6.02 3.03
CA GLU A 308 26.80 -6.47 1.66
C GLU A 308 25.57 -7.23 1.17
N PHE A 309 25.01 -6.80 0.04
CA PHE A 309 23.80 -7.39 -0.52
C PHE A 309 24.11 -8.18 -1.78
N SER A 310 23.43 -9.30 -1.95
CA SER A 310 23.52 -10.18 -3.11
C SER A 310 22.15 -10.32 -3.77
N GLU A 311 22.14 -10.47 -5.09
CA GLU A 311 20.88 -10.58 -5.84
C GLU A 311 20.23 -11.94 -5.60
N VAL A 312 18.95 -11.93 -5.22
CA VAL A 312 18.17 -13.14 -4.88
C VAL A 312 17.06 -13.39 -5.89
N LEU A 313 16.37 -12.35 -6.35
CA LEU A 313 15.25 -12.50 -7.29
C LEU A 313 15.06 -11.29 -8.20
N ARG A 314 15.29 -11.47 -9.51
CA ARG A 314 14.94 -10.45 -10.53
C ARG A 314 13.46 -10.48 -10.89
N TYR A 315 12.98 -9.33 -11.38
CA TYR A 315 11.62 -9.16 -11.89
C TYR A 315 10.54 -9.51 -10.87
N ASN A 316 10.82 -9.34 -9.58
CA ASN A 316 9.86 -9.59 -8.52
C ASN A 316 8.70 -8.61 -8.66
N LYS A 317 7.48 -9.14 -8.82
CA LYS A 317 6.26 -8.37 -9.07
C LYS A 317 6.05 -7.37 -7.94
N ARG A 318 5.92 -6.11 -8.32
CA ARG A 318 5.60 -5.00 -7.43
C ARG A 318 4.47 -4.18 -8.02
N ASP A 319 3.95 -3.26 -7.23
CA ASP A 319 3.08 -2.20 -7.73
C ASP A 319 3.66 -0.79 -7.48
N PRO A 320 3.09 0.26 -8.09
CA PRO A 320 3.55 1.64 -7.89
C PRO A 320 3.46 2.12 -6.44
N SER A 321 2.70 1.42 -5.60
CA SER A 321 2.53 1.70 -4.18
C SER A 321 3.66 1.11 -3.32
N GLY A 322 4.60 0.37 -3.92
CA GLY A 322 5.71 -0.25 -3.22
C GLY A 322 5.37 -1.60 -2.59
N ARG A 323 4.17 -2.15 -2.82
CA ARG A 323 3.86 -3.54 -2.40
C ARG A 323 4.61 -4.49 -3.33
N VAL A 324 5.23 -5.51 -2.76
CA VAL A 324 6.02 -6.52 -3.48
C VAL A 324 5.46 -7.89 -3.15
N ASP A 325 5.33 -8.75 -4.16
CA ASP A 325 4.92 -10.14 -3.97
C ASP A 325 6.12 -10.99 -3.53
N PHE A 326 6.42 -10.93 -2.24
CA PHE A 326 7.45 -11.73 -1.57
C PHE A 326 6.98 -12.03 -0.15
N ARG A 327 6.84 -13.31 0.21
CA ARG A 327 6.25 -13.71 1.49
C ARG A 327 7.00 -14.89 2.09
N ARG A 328 7.34 -14.77 3.37
CA ARG A 328 7.88 -15.86 4.21
C ARG A 328 6.79 -16.88 4.51
N VAL A 329 7.18 -18.15 4.56
CA VAL A 329 6.36 -19.23 5.13
C VAL A 329 6.84 -19.47 6.55
N PHE A 330 5.97 -19.20 7.53
CA PHE A 330 6.29 -19.26 8.95
C PHE A 330 6.41 -20.69 9.49
N GLY A 331 7.17 -20.84 10.59
CA GLY A 331 7.40 -22.10 11.30
C GLY A 331 8.61 -22.90 10.84
N LEU A 332 9.19 -22.58 9.67
CA LEU A 332 10.45 -23.15 9.17
C LEU A 332 11.31 -22.05 8.56
N GLU A 333 12.60 -22.09 8.88
CA GLU A 333 13.57 -21.10 8.39
C GLU A 333 13.85 -21.26 6.90
N GLY A 334 13.93 -20.15 6.17
CA GLY A 334 14.45 -20.09 4.81
C GLY A 334 13.46 -20.39 3.68
N ILE A 335 12.16 -20.45 3.98
CA ILE A 335 11.11 -20.74 3.00
C ILE A 335 10.39 -19.47 2.58
N TYR A 336 10.43 -19.16 1.28
CA TYR A 336 9.78 -17.96 0.73
C TYR A 336 9.03 -18.26 -0.56
N VAL A 337 7.90 -17.59 -0.74
CA VAL A 337 7.09 -17.59 -1.96
C VAL A 337 7.10 -16.19 -2.55
N ALA A 338 7.30 -16.09 -3.86
CA ALA A 338 7.29 -14.82 -4.57
C ALA A 338 6.62 -14.93 -5.93
N ASN A 339 6.07 -13.82 -6.43
CA ASN A 339 5.67 -13.72 -7.82
C ASN A 339 6.72 -12.94 -8.59
N ARG A 340 7.14 -13.46 -9.75
CA ARG A 340 8.06 -12.76 -10.66
C ARG A 340 7.55 -12.78 -12.09
N PHE A 341 7.86 -11.74 -12.85
CA PHE A 341 7.64 -11.75 -14.28
C PHE A 341 8.69 -12.59 -14.99
N ASN A 342 8.31 -13.17 -16.13
CA ASN A 342 9.28 -13.79 -17.02
C ASN A 342 10.25 -12.74 -17.59
N ALA A 343 11.55 -13.01 -17.50
CA ALA A 343 12.61 -12.13 -17.97
C ALA A 343 12.50 -11.79 -19.47
N SER A 344 11.92 -12.67 -20.29
CA SER A 344 11.86 -12.48 -21.74
C SER A 344 10.80 -11.47 -22.20
N ASP A 345 9.70 -11.30 -21.45
CA ASP A 345 8.59 -10.47 -21.90
C ASP A 345 8.00 -9.52 -20.85
N ALA A 346 8.38 -9.67 -19.57
CA ALA A 346 7.89 -8.89 -18.44
C ALA A 346 6.34 -8.76 -18.37
N LYS A 347 5.60 -9.71 -18.95
CA LYS A 347 4.13 -9.64 -19.09
C LYS A 347 3.42 -10.64 -18.20
N PHE A 348 3.98 -11.83 -18.08
CA PHE A 348 3.33 -12.93 -17.38
C PHE A 348 4.06 -13.21 -16.08
N ALA A 349 3.36 -13.03 -14.96
CA ALA A 349 3.87 -13.36 -13.64
C ALA A 349 3.69 -14.86 -13.36
N GLN A 350 4.66 -15.45 -12.68
CA GLN A 350 4.63 -16.82 -12.20
C GLN A 350 5.05 -16.83 -10.73
N THR A 351 4.39 -17.69 -9.96
CA THR A 351 4.75 -17.94 -8.56
C THR A 351 5.92 -18.91 -8.48
N VAL A 352 6.89 -18.56 -7.65
CA VAL A 352 8.07 -19.35 -7.34
C VAL A 352 8.23 -19.52 -5.83
N LEU A 353 8.84 -20.65 -5.44
CA LEU A 353 9.10 -21.06 -4.06
C LEU A 353 10.59 -21.37 -3.92
N THR A 354 11.16 -20.98 -2.79
CA THR A 354 12.51 -21.35 -2.35
C THR A 354 12.44 -22.00 -0.97
N PHE A 355 13.38 -22.92 -0.71
CA PHE A 355 13.60 -23.55 0.60
C PHE A 355 14.99 -23.23 1.15
N ASN A 356 15.73 -22.34 0.48
CA ASN A 356 17.12 -22.02 0.79
C ASN A 356 17.36 -20.51 0.70
N LYS A 357 16.46 -19.70 1.30
CA LYS A 357 16.60 -18.24 1.39
C LYS A 357 16.78 -17.55 0.03
N GLY A 358 16.25 -18.15 -1.03
CA GLY A 358 16.27 -17.60 -2.38
C GLY A 358 17.53 -17.87 -3.19
N ALA A 359 18.42 -18.74 -2.71
CA ALA A 359 19.53 -19.22 -3.55
C ALA A 359 19.03 -19.98 -4.80
N ASP A 360 17.97 -20.79 -4.66
CA ASP A 360 17.28 -21.43 -5.77
C ASP A 360 15.76 -21.26 -5.70
N TRP A 361 15.14 -21.09 -6.87
CA TRP A 361 13.70 -20.89 -7.01
C TRP A 361 13.07 -21.93 -7.93
N LYS A 362 11.97 -22.54 -7.47
CA LYS A 362 11.19 -23.54 -8.22
C LYS A 362 9.76 -23.06 -8.46
N LEU A 363 9.18 -23.45 -9.59
CA LEU A 363 7.76 -23.22 -9.87
C LEU A 363 6.90 -24.15 -9.00
N LEU A 364 5.71 -23.69 -8.61
CA LEU A 364 4.80 -24.49 -7.78
C LEU A 364 4.00 -25.47 -8.67
N PRO A 365 4.06 -26.78 -8.41
CA PRO A 365 3.22 -27.74 -9.11
C PRO A 365 1.74 -27.53 -8.73
N ALA A 366 0.84 -27.65 -9.70
CA ALA A 366 -0.59 -27.71 -9.43
C ALA A 366 -0.95 -29.00 -8.66
N PRO A 367 -2.04 -28.99 -7.87
CA PRO A 367 -2.60 -30.21 -7.30
C PRO A 367 -2.87 -31.27 -8.37
N ALA A 368 -2.77 -32.55 -8.02
CA ALA A 368 -3.05 -33.64 -8.96
C ALA A 368 -4.54 -33.71 -9.38
N LYS A 369 -5.43 -33.24 -8.51
CA LYS A 369 -6.88 -33.21 -8.72
C LYS A 369 -7.44 -31.88 -8.23
N ASP A 370 -8.49 -31.42 -8.88
CA ASP A 370 -9.29 -30.30 -8.39
C ASP A 370 -10.24 -30.74 -7.26
N LEU A 371 -11.01 -29.79 -6.72
CA LEU A 371 -11.94 -30.01 -5.62
C LEU A 371 -13.03 -31.04 -5.95
N ASP A 372 -13.41 -31.18 -7.23
CA ASP A 372 -14.43 -32.13 -7.70
C ASP A 372 -13.83 -33.52 -7.98
N GLY A 373 -12.54 -33.72 -7.69
CA GLY A 373 -11.82 -34.98 -7.90
C GLY A 373 -11.38 -35.21 -9.35
N LYS A 374 -11.55 -34.22 -10.23
CA LYS A 374 -11.12 -34.31 -11.62
C LYS A 374 -9.61 -34.11 -11.72
N THR A 375 -8.96 -34.96 -12.50
CA THR A 375 -7.51 -34.92 -12.71
C THR A 375 -7.09 -33.63 -13.42
N ILE A 376 -6.12 -32.93 -12.84
CA ILE A 376 -5.43 -31.80 -13.46
C ILE A 376 -4.26 -32.34 -14.28
N ALA A 377 -4.02 -31.78 -15.47
CA ALA A 377 -2.96 -32.25 -16.36
C ALA A 377 -1.58 -32.14 -15.70
N ALA A 378 -0.77 -33.20 -15.81
CA ALA A 378 0.58 -33.23 -15.27
C ALA A 378 1.43 -32.08 -15.86
N GLY A 379 2.27 -31.46 -15.02
CA GLY A 379 3.07 -30.30 -15.40
C GLY A 379 2.32 -28.96 -15.36
N SER A 380 1.03 -28.95 -14.99
CA SER A 380 0.32 -27.70 -14.69
C SER A 380 0.92 -27.01 -13.46
N LEU A 381 0.88 -25.67 -13.45
CA LEU A 381 1.45 -24.86 -12.38
C LEU A 381 0.36 -24.21 -11.54
N LEU A 382 0.65 -24.03 -10.26
CA LEU A 382 -0.14 -23.23 -9.34
C LEU A 382 0.48 -21.84 -9.22
N HIS A 383 -0.38 -20.82 -9.28
CA HIS A 383 0.01 -19.44 -9.06
C HIS A 383 -0.82 -18.81 -7.97
N LEU A 384 -0.16 -18.27 -6.96
CA LEU A 384 -0.78 -17.71 -5.76
C LEU A 384 -0.95 -16.20 -5.90
N LEU A 385 -2.08 -15.70 -5.40
CA LEU A 385 -2.34 -14.27 -5.31
C LEU A 385 -1.44 -13.67 -4.24
N GLY A 386 -0.76 -12.59 -4.60
CA GLY A 386 0.25 -11.94 -3.75
C GLY A 386 -0.26 -10.66 -3.10
N ARG A 387 0.64 -9.98 -2.40
CA ARG A 387 0.36 -8.69 -1.73
C ARG A 387 -0.09 -7.60 -2.71
N THR A 388 0.37 -7.63 -3.95
CA THR A 388 -0.08 -6.70 -5.00
C THR A 388 -1.54 -6.94 -5.42
N ASP A 389 -2.09 -8.14 -5.18
CA ASP A 389 -3.48 -8.51 -5.45
C ASP A 389 -4.39 -8.35 -4.21
N SER A 390 -3.81 -8.01 -3.04
CA SER A 390 -4.47 -8.06 -1.71
C SER A 390 -5.67 -7.12 -1.51
N SER A 391 -5.85 -6.10 -2.35
CA SER A 391 -7.04 -5.23 -2.26
C SER A 391 -8.34 -5.94 -2.63
N LYS A 392 -8.25 -7.18 -3.14
CA LYS A 392 -9.38 -8.00 -3.55
C LYS A 392 -9.44 -9.36 -2.85
N HIS A 393 -8.33 -9.85 -2.29
CA HIS A 393 -8.21 -11.24 -1.83
C HIS A 393 -7.22 -11.36 -0.67
N ASN A 394 -7.46 -12.34 0.22
CA ASN A 394 -6.51 -12.68 1.27
C ASN A 394 -5.21 -13.27 0.69
N GLN A 395 -4.10 -12.86 1.30
CA GLN A 395 -2.75 -13.24 0.91
C GLN A 395 -2.40 -14.66 1.39
N LEU A 396 -1.23 -15.16 1.01
CA LEU A 396 -0.66 -16.37 1.59
C LEU A 396 -0.53 -16.23 3.11
N TYR A 397 -1.07 -17.21 3.84
CA TYR A 397 -1.05 -17.29 5.29
C TYR A 397 -0.40 -18.57 5.78
N SER A 398 0.38 -18.44 6.84
CA SER A 398 1.04 -19.49 7.60
C SER A 398 1.31 -18.94 9.00
N ASN A 399 1.33 -19.80 10.01
CA ASN A 399 1.57 -19.39 11.40
C ASN A 399 2.73 -20.22 11.98
N GLU A 400 3.58 -19.61 12.80
CA GLU A 400 4.76 -20.28 13.38
C GLU A 400 4.44 -21.50 14.24
N LYS A 401 3.27 -21.51 14.90
CA LYS A 401 2.83 -22.64 15.73
C LYS A 401 2.05 -23.69 14.92
N ALA A 402 1.80 -23.44 13.63
CA ALA A 402 1.14 -24.35 12.69
C ALA A 402 2.11 -24.79 11.57
N ILE A 403 3.23 -25.38 12.00
CA ILE A 403 4.39 -25.71 11.14
C ILE A 403 3.97 -26.52 9.90
N GLY A 404 4.41 -26.05 8.73
CA GLY A 404 4.19 -26.71 7.44
C GLY A 404 2.82 -26.44 6.82
N LEU A 405 1.86 -25.86 7.55
CA LEU A 405 0.56 -25.47 7.00
C LEU A 405 0.65 -24.12 6.31
N VAL A 406 0.22 -24.09 5.05
CA VAL A 406 0.14 -22.87 4.24
C VAL A 406 -1.19 -22.82 3.53
N ILE A 407 -1.89 -21.70 3.59
CA ILE A 407 -3.15 -21.49 2.89
C ILE A 407 -3.03 -20.26 2.00
N ALA A 408 -3.50 -20.37 0.76
CA ALA A 408 -3.45 -19.27 -0.18
C ALA A 408 -4.59 -19.33 -1.21
N ASN A 409 -5.06 -18.17 -1.63
CA ASN A 409 -5.90 -18.03 -2.80
C ASN A 409 -5.02 -18.01 -4.06
N GLY A 410 -5.46 -18.66 -5.14
CA GLY A 410 -4.64 -18.82 -6.34
C GLY A 410 -5.40 -19.35 -7.56
N GLN A 411 -4.66 -19.67 -8.61
CA GLN A 411 -5.17 -20.19 -9.86
C GLN A 411 -4.21 -21.21 -10.48
N VAL A 412 -4.78 -22.22 -11.15
CA VAL A 412 -4.01 -23.19 -11.92
C VAL A 412 -3.94 -22.75 -13.38
N GLY A 413 -2.74 -22.70 -13.94
CA GLY A 413 -2.52 -22.26 -15.31
C GLY A 413 -1.04 -22.04 -15.62
N PRO A 414 -0.71 -21.54 -16.83
CA PRO A 414 0.68 -21.26 -17.21
C PRO A 414 1.26 -19.97 -16.61
N TYR A 415 0.40 -19.06 -16.15
CA TYR A 415 0.77 -17.78 -15.55
C TYR A 415 -0.37 -17.22 -14.69
N LEU A 416 -0.02 -16.32 -13.77
CA LEU A 416 -0.95 -15.54 -12.98
C LEU A 416 -1.72 -14.56 -13.88
N ARG A 417 -3.06 -14.65 -13.86
CA ARG A 417 -3.98 -13.80 -14.62
C ARG A 417 -4.93 -13.05 -13.69
N SER A 418 -5.38 -11.88 -14.13
CA SER A 418 -6.61 -11.28 -13.60
C SER A 418 -7.80 -12.07 -14.14
N SER A 419 -8.27 -13.06 -13.39
CA SER A 419 -9.32 -14.01 -13.78
C SER A 419 -10.23 -14.30 -12.58
N ASP A 420 -11.52 -14.49 -12.83
CA ASP A 420 -12.50 -14.86 -11.77
C ASP A 420 -12.39 -16.33 -11.35
N LYS A 421 -11.62 -17.15 -12.09
CA LYS A 421 -11.36 -18.55 -11.77
C LYS A 421 -10.29 -18.68 -10.67
N ILE A 422 -10.69 -18.33 -9.46
CA ILE A 422 -9.86 -18.44 -8.25
C ILE A 422 -10.25 -19.72 -7.51
N GLY A 423 -9.27 -20.36 -6.89
CA GLY A 423 -9.48 -21.39 -5.88
C GLY A 423 -8.67 -21.09 -4.63
N THR A 424 -9.04 -21.74 -3.54
CA THR A 424 -8.29 -21.71 -2.28
C THR A 424 -7.55 -23.04 -2.12
N TYR A 425 -6.26 -22.96 -1.83
CA TYR A 425 -5.35 -24.11 -1.75
C TYR A 425 -4.70 -24.17 -0.38
N LEU A 426 -4.44 -25.40 0.07
CA LEU A 426 -3.76 -25.69 1.32
C LEU A 426 -2.57 -26.62 1.04
N SER A 427 -1.44 -26.31 1.65
CA SER A 427 -0.26 -27.17 1.71
C SER A 427 -0.03 -27.64 3.15
N ARG A 428 0.52 -28.84 3.30
CA ARG A 428 0.91 -29.44 4.59
C ARG A 428 2.43 -29.68 4.70
N ASP A 429 3.16 -29.29 3.67
CA ASP A 429 4.60 -29.50 3.48
C ASP A 429 5.28 -28.18 3.07
N ALA A 430 4.84 -27.08 3.69
CA ALA A 430 5.42 -25.74 3.52
C ALA A 430 5.45 -25.23 2.07
N GLY A 431 4.46 -25.62 1.27
CA GLY A 431 4.27 -25.16 -0.11
C GLY A 431 4.83 -26.09 -1.17
N GLN A 432 5.41 -27.24 -0.81
CA GLN A 432 5.95 -28.21 -1.79
C GLN A 432 4.83 -28.86 -2.62
N SER A 433 3.75 -29.27 -1.97
CA SER A 433 2.55 -29.82 -2.62
C SER A 433 1.29 -29.16 -2.06
N TRP A 434 0.25 -29.14 -2.89
CA TRP A 434 -0.99 -28.41 -2.61
C TRP A 434 -2.21 -29.30 -2.87
N ILE A 435 -3.23 -29.11 -2.06
CA ILE A 435 -4.59 -29.59 -2.32
C ILE A 435 -5.51 -28.38 -2.48
N GLN A 436 -6.54 -28.50 -3.32
CA GLN A 436 -7.58 -27.48 -3.40
C GLN A 436 -8.61 -27.75 -2.28
N ILE A 437 -8.94 -26.72 -1.49
CA ILE A 437 -9.89 -26.81 -0.37
C ILE A 437 -11.18 -26.00 -0.61
N GLY A 438 -11.22 -25.15 -1.65
CA GLY A 438 -12.39 -24.35 -1.98
C GLY A 438 -12.37 -23.80 -3.41
N TRP A 439 -13.57 -23.57 -3.96
CA TRP A 439 -13.78 -22.78 -5.17
C TRP A 439 -14.03 -21.32 -4.80
N GLY A 440 -13.42 -20.39 -5.54
CA GLY A 440 -13.47 -18.96 -5.22
C GLY A 440 -12.40 -18.55 -4.20
N SER A 441 -12.38 -17.25 -3.89
CA SER A 441 -11.53 -16.69 -2.85
C SER A 441 -12.18 -16.89 -1.48
N HIS A 442 -11.35 -17.21 -0.49
CA HIS A 442 -11.77 -17.34 0.90
C HIS A 442 -10.88 -16.50 1.81
N THR A 443 -11.49 -16.02 2.89
CA THR A 443 -10.79 -15.65 4.12
C THR A 443 -10.58 -16.90 4.95
N PHE A 444 -9.41 -17.03 5.57
CA PHE A 444 -9.03 -18.22 6.32
C PHE A 444 -8.21 -17.88 7.55
N GLU A 445 -8.32 -18.73 8.56
CA GLU A 445 -7.53 -18.66 9.79
C GLU A 445 -7.16 -20.09 10.22
N ILE A 446 -6.02 -20.23 10.86
CA ILE A 446 -5.51 -21.47 11.45
C ILE A 446 -5.47 -21.25 12.95
N ALA A 447 -5.93 -22.21 13.76
CA ALA A 447 -5.83 -22.11 15.21
C ALA A 447 -5.51 -23.45 15.86
N ASN A 448 -5.24 -23.40 17.16
CA ASN A 448 -4.91 -24.54 18.01
C ASN A 448 -3.74 -25.36 17.41
N HIS A 449 -2.62 -24.71 17.15
CA HIS A 449 -1.39 -25.32 16.61
C HIS A 449 -1.61 -26.03 15.27
N GLY A 450 -2.46 -25.48 14.40
CA GLY A 450 -2.77 -26.11 13.11
C GLY A 450 -3.79 -27.24 13.15
N ALA A 451 -4.45 -27.47 14.29
CA ALA A 451 -5.48 -28.50 14.40
C ALA A 451 -6.80 -28.08 13.74
N ILE A 452 -7.10 -26.77 13.74
CA ILE A 452 -8.35 -26.24 13.20
C ILE A 452 -8.02 -25.25 12.09
N THR A 453 -8.59 -25.49 10.91
CA THR A 453 -8.60 -24.52 9.83
C THR A 453 -10.01 -24.01 9.64
N LEU A 454 -10.18 -22.69 9.70
CA LEU A 454 -11.43 -22.01 9.46
C LEU A 454 -11.35 -21.28 8.11
N PHE A 455 -12.40 -21.36 7.29
CA PHE A 455 -12.43 -20.62 6.03
C PHE A 455 -13.85 -20.32 5.56
N ALA A 456 -14.01 -19.15 4.94
CA ALA A 456 -15.29 -18.71 4.41
C ALA A 456 -15.10 -17.86 3.15
N GLU A 457 -16.04 -18.00 2.22
CA GLU A 457 -15.98 -17.32 0.92
C GLU A 457 -16.11 -15.80 1.14
N ASP A 458 -15.19 -15.03 0.56
CA ASP A 458 -15.09 -13.57 0.80
C ASP A 458 -15.69 -12.73 -0.35
N SER A 459 -16.10 -13.39 -1.43
CA SER A 459 -16.64 -12.73 -2.63
C SER A 459 -18.13 -12.36 -2.55
N LYS A 460 -18.84 -12.80 -1.50
CA LYS A 460 -20.28 -12.57 -1.31
C LYS A 460 -20.67 -12.58 0.17
N PRO A 461 -21.84 -12.03 0.54
CA PRO A 461 -22.37 -12.17 1.89
C PRO A 461 -22.58 -13.64 2.27
N ILE A 462 -22.12 -14.02 3.46
CA ILE A 462 -22.14 -15.40 3.98
C ILE A 462 -23.04 -15.55 5.20
N THR A 463 -23.63 -16.74 5.34
CA THR A 463 -24.32 -17.22 6.55
C THR A 463 -23.72 -18.51 7.09
N ASP A 464 -22.85 -19.12 6.29
CA ASP A 464 -22.23 -20.41 6.54
C ASP A 464 -20.72 -20.25 6.61
N LEU A 465 -20.13 -21.12 7.41
CA LEU A 465 -18.72 -21.21 7.66
C LEU A 465 -18.26 -22.63 7.34
N LYS A 466 -17.06 -22.78 6.77
CA LYS A 466 -16.40 -24.07 6.62
C LYS A 466 -15.26 -24.20 7.62
N TYR A 467 -15.09 -25.39 8.17
CA TYR A 467 -13.97 -25.71 9.04
C TYR A 467 -13.43 -27.11 8.76
N SER A 468 -12.16 -27.34 9.10
CA SER A 468 -11.50 -28.64 8.98
C SER A 468 -10.72 -28.98 10.25
N TRP A 469 -10.89 -30.21 10.72
CA TRP A 469 -10.05 -30.84 11.76
C TRP A 469 -8.94 -31.72 11.17
N THR A 470 -8.94 -31.88 9.85
CA THR A 470 -8.06 -32.81 9.13
C THR A 470 -7.15 -32.08 8.17
N GLN A 471 -6.83 -30.81 8.47
CA GLN A 471 -5.92 -29.97 7.68
C GLN A 471 -6.28 -29.97 6.18
N GLY A 472 -7.57 -29.76 5.87
CA GLY A 472 -8.06 -29.65 4.50
C GLY A 472 -8.45 -30.96 3.81
N ALA A 473 -8.12 -32.14 4.35
CA ALA A 473 -8.50 -33.42 3.73
C ALA A 473 -10.03 -33.64 3.67
N SER A 474 -10.75 -33.14 4.67
CA SER A 474 -12.20 -33.09 4.74
C SER A 474 -12.60 -31.78 5.40
N SER A 475 -13.74 -31.22 5.00
CA SER A 475 -14.31 -30.03 5.62
C SER A 475 -15.75 -30.28 6.01
N ALA A 476 -16.17 -29.65 7.10
CA ALA A 476 -17.56 -29.56 7.52
C ALA A 476 -18.04 -28.12 7.33
N GLN A 477 -19.34 -27.97 7.14
CA GLN A 477 -20.00 -26.66 7.02
C GLN A 477 -21.07 -26.54 8.08
N CYS A 478 -21.18 -25.37 8.70
CA CYS A 478 -22.29 -25.04 9.60
C CYS A 478 -22.77 -23.60 9.39
N SER A 479 -24.04 -23.36 9.69
CA SER A 479 -24.62 -22.01 9.62
C SER A 479 -24.34 -21.26 10.92
N PHE A 480 -23.54 -20.20 10.86
CA PHE A 480 -23.16 -19.41 12.03
C PHE A 480 -24.15 -18.28 12.31
N THR A 481 -24.90 -17.84 11.30
CA THR A 481 -25.90 -16.78 11.44
C THR A 481 -27.07 -16.96 10.48
N SER A 482 -28.24 -16.46 10.86
CA SER A 482 -29.40 -16.38 9.94
C SER A 482 -29.41 -15.10 9.09
N ARG A 483 -28.50 -14.15 9.35
CA ARG A 483 -28.43 -12.84 8.68
C ARG A 483 -27.11 -12.72 7.91
N PRO A 484 -27.12 -12.72 6.57
CA PRO A 484 -25.90 -12.66 5.77
C PRO A 484 -24.99 -11.49 6.17
N MET A 485 -23.68 -11.74 6.23
CA MET A 485 -22.66 -10.71 6.44
C MET A 485 -21.58 -10.81 5.37
N THR A 486 -21.12 -9.66 4.89
CA THR A 486 -19.89 -9.54 4.11
C THR A 486 -18.72 -9.63 5.07
N LEU A 487 -17.94 -10.70 4.97
CA LEU A 487 -16.79 -10.94 5.83
C LEU A 487 -15.65 -9.97 5.48
N THR A 488 -15.03 -9.40 6.50
CA THR A 488 -13.79 -8.60 6.34
C THR A 488 -12.58 -9.44 6.66
N ASP A 489 -12.54 -10.06 7.84
CA ASP A 489 -11.47 -10.99 8.21
C ASP A 489 -11.88 -11.97 9.32
N ILE A 490 -11.01 -12.93 9.60
CA ILE A 490 -11.08 -13.88 10.70
C ILE A 490 -9.77 -13.81 11.47
N ALA A 491 -9.82 -13.57 12.78
CA ALA A 491 -8.64 -13.54 13.62
C ALA A 491 -8.74 -14.52 14.79
N THR A 492 -7.59 -15.03 15.24
CA THR A 492 -7.43 -15.81 16.47
C THR A 492 -6.42 -15.13 17.40
N GLU A 493 -6.33 -15.58 18.64
CA GLU A 493 -5.29 -15.09 19.55
C GLU A 493 -3.87 -15.40 19.04
N PRO A 494 -2.90 -14.48 19.23
CA PRO A 494 -1.59 -14.55 18.56
C PRO A 494 -0.78 -15.83 18.82
N ASP A 495 -0.90 -16.44 20.01
CA ASP A 495 -0.14 -17.66 20.33
C ASP A 495 -0.67 -18.91 19.58
N ASN A 496 -1.77 -18.76 18.84
CA ASN A 496 -2.39 -19.82 18.05
C ASN A 496 -2.75 -21.06 18.87
N THR A 497 -2.94 -20.93 20.18
CA THR A 497 -3.25 -22.05 21.10
C THR A 497 -4.75 -22.19 21.34
N ALA A 498 -5.49 -21.09 21.24
CA ALA A 498 -6.92 -21.09 21.47
C ALA A 498 -7.73 -21.78 20.37
N ARG A 499 -9.01 -22.03 20.69
CA ARG A 499 -10.04 -22.55 19.77
C ARG A 499 -11.12 -21.51 19.49
N THR A 500 -10.74 -20.25 19.66
CA THR A 500 -11.63 -19.10 19.69
C THR A 500 -11.27 -18.19 18.53
N PHE A 501 -12.26 -17.90 17.68
CA PHE A 501 -12.10 -17.05 16.51
C PHE A 501 -12.99 -15.82 16.63
N ILE A 502 -12.46 -14.66 16.26
CA ILE A 502 -13.22 -13.43 16.07
C ILE A 502 -13.36 -13.23 14.56
N MET A 503 -14.57 -13.43 14.04
CA MET A 503 -14.91 -13.07 12.67
C MET A 503 -15.54 -11.69 12.69
N TYR A 504 -15.12 -10.80 11.79
CA TYR A 504 -15.71 -9.47 11.72
C TYR A 504 -15.98 -9.05 10.28
N GLY A 505 -17.00 -8.22 10.12
CA GLY A 505 -17.44 -7.80 8.81
C GLY A 505 -18.62 -6.85 8.88
N THR A 506 -19.23 -6.62 7.72
CA THR A 506 -20.37 -5.73 7.58
C THR A 506 -21.61 -6.52 7.19
N ARG A 507 -22.74 -6.18 7.80
CA ARG A 507 -24.06 -6.57 7.30
C ARG A 507 -24.57 -5.41 6.47
N ASP A 508 -25.09 -5.72 5.28
CA ASP A 508 -25.95 -4.78 4.57
C ASP A 508 -27.13 -4.49 5.49
N ALA A 509 -27.12 -3.33 6.14
CA ALA A 509 -28.33 -2.82 6.75
C ALA A 509 -29.31 -2.66 5.59
N LYS A 510 -30.44 -3.38 5.65
CA LYS A 510 -31.56 -3.34 4.68
C LYS A 510 -31.41 -2.14 3.77
N ALA A 511 -31.09 -2.36 2.48
CA ALA A 511 -31.11 -1.32 1.47
C ALA A 511 -32.33 -0.42 1.70
N ARG A 512 -32.11 0.76 2.28
CA ARG A 512 -33.20 1.66 2.63
C ARG A 512 -33.66 2.28 1.33
N ALA A 513 -34.98 2.20 1.10
CA ALA A 513 -35.55 2.46 -0.21
C ALA A 513 -35.23 3.88 -0.68
N ALA A 514 -35.15 4.07 -2.00
CA ALA A 514 -35.06 5.37 -2.66
C ALA A 514 -36.17 6.37 -2.24
N SER A 515 -37.17 5.92 -1.45
CA SER A 515 -38.21 6.71 -0.82
C SER A 515 -37.69 7.76 0.15
N ASP A 516 -36.50 7.59 0.73
CA ASP A 516 -36.03 8.42 1.85
C ASP A 516 -35.35 9.73 1.39
N PHE A 517 -35.16 9.87 0.07
CA PHE A 517 -34.52 11.01 -0.59
C PHE A 517 -35.51 11.75 -1.50
N GLU A 518 -35.27 13.05 -1.69
CA GLU A 518 -35.97 13.92 -2.64
C GLU A 518 -34.98 14.51 -3.66
N ASN A 519 -35.47 14.80 -4.86
CA ASN A 519 -34.73 15.60 -5.83
C ASN A 519 -34.97 17.08 -5.51
N TRP A 520 -33.89 17.85 -5.44
CA TRP A 520 -33.92 19.26 -5.14
C TRP A 520 -33.01 20.03 -6.10
N SER A 521 -33.51 21.15 -6.60
CA SER A 521 -32.77 22.05 -7.49
C SER A 521 -32.73 23.44 -6.86
N PRO A 522 -31.57 24.12 -6.80
CA PRO A 522 -31.42 25.42 -6.12
C PRO A 522 -32.37 26.51 -6.63
N LEU A 523 -32.65 26.51 -7.94
CA LEU A 523 -33.53 27.48 -8.61
C LEU A 523 -34.75 26.82 -9.28
N GLY A 524 -35.08 25.58 -8.91
CA GLY A 524 -36.13 24.79 -9.57
C GLY A 524 -35.80 24.53 -11.04
N ASP A 525 -36.65 25.03 -11.93
CA ASP A 525 -36.51 24.90 -13.40
C ASP A 525 -35.66 26.01 -14.05
N LYS A 526 -35.08 26.91 -13.26
CA LYS A 526 -34.24 28.00 -13.77
C LYS A 526 -32.76 27.61 -13.77
N CYS A 527 -32.02 28.16 -14.72
CA CYS A 527 -30.60 27.90 -14.91
C CYS A 527 -29.73 28.81 -14.03
N LEU A 528 -28.60 28.27 -13.56
CA LEU A 528 -27.57 29.00 -12.84
C LEU A 528 -26.28 28.89 -13.63
N LEU A 529 -25.74 30.02 -14.11
CA LEU A 529 -24.52 30.06 -14.93
C LEU A 529 -24.60 29.12 -16.15
N GLY A 530 -25.76 29.08 -16.81
CA GLY A 530 -25.98 28.25 -17.99
C GLY A 530 -26.18 26.76 -17.73
N GLU A 531 -26.29 26.33 -16.46
CA GLU A 531 -26.51 24.93 -16.10
C GLU A 531 -27.69 24.79 -15.12
N GLN A 532 -28.50 23.75 -15.31
CA GLN A 532 -29.49 23.31 -14.34
C GLN A 532 -28.93 22.15 -13.52
N PHE A 533 -28.94 22.32 -12.20
CA PHE A 533 -28.46 21.30 -11.25
C PHE A 533 -29.64 20.66 -10.52
N THR A 534 -29.75 19.34 -10.61
CA THR A 534 -30.66 18.57 -9.75
C THR A 534 -29.83 17.69 -8.81
N TYR A 535 -29.97 17.92 -7.51
CA TYR A 535 -29.32 17.15 -6.45
C TYR A 535 -30.31 16.16 -5.84
N GLN A 536 -29.81 15.01 -5.40
CA GLN A 536 -30.57 14.13 -4.52
C GLN A 536 -30.17 14.43 -3.07
N ARG A 537 -31.15 14.72 -2.20
CA ARG A 537 -30.92 15.01 -0.78
C ARG A 537 -31.94 14.31 0.11
N ARG A 538 -31.63 14.12 1.39
CA ARG A 538 -32.53 13.46 2.36
C ARG A 538 -33.80 14.28 2.57
N LYS A 539 -34.99 13.63 2.61
CA LYS A 539 -36.24 14.31 2.98
C LYS A 539 -36.21 14.76 4.44
N GLN A 540 -36.91 15.85 4.74
CA GLN A 540 -36.94 16.44 6.07
C GLN A 540 -37.53 15.51 7.14
N ASP A 541 -38.49 14.68 6.78
CA ASP A 541 -39.21 13.72 7.65
C ASP A 541 -38.57 12.32 7.73
N SER A 542 -37.55 12.05 6.93
CA SER A 542 -36.78 10.79 7.00
C SER A 542 -35.86 10.79 8.23
N VAL A 543 -35.91 9.76 9.08
CA VAL A 543 -34.97 9.62 10.22
C VAL A 543 -33.84 8.65 9.84
N CYS A 544 -32.81 9.16 9.15
CA CYS A 544 -31.64 8.37 8.74
C CYS A 544 -30.33 9.18 8.75
N VAL A 545 -29.20 8.48 8.86
CA VAL A 545 -27.83 9.02 8.82
C VAL A 545 -27.30 8.92 7.39
N VAL A 546 -26.76 10.01 6.85
CA VAL A 546 -26.12 10.06 5.53
C VAL A 546 -24.62 9.84 5.73
N SER A 547 -24.03 8.84 5.06
CA SER A 547 -22.60 8.51 5.17
C SER A 547 -21.71 9.65 4.62
N ASP A 548 -20.51 9.81 5.18
CA ASP A 548 -19.50 10.78 4.69
C ASP A 548 -18.99 10.44 3.26
N ASP A 549 -19.09 9.18 2.84
CA ASP A 549 -18.75 8.73 1.48
C ASP A 549 -19.88 9.00 0.45
N HIS A 550 -21.03 9.52 0.90
CA HIS A 550 -22.11 9.92 0.02
C HIS A 550 -21.75 11.21 -0.70
N GLN A 551 -21.10 11.09 -1.87
CA GLN A 551 -21.01 12.21 -2.80
C GLN A 551 -22.41 12.52 -3.35
N PRO A 552 -22.92 13.75 -3.22
CA PRO A 552 -24.21 14.12 -3.79
C PRO A 552 -24.20 13.89 -5.29
N SER A 553 -24.87 12.83 -5.75
CA SER A 553 -25.07 12.63 -7.18
C SER A 553 -25.90 13.80 -7.70
N HIS A 554 -25.44 14.44 -8.78
CA HIS A 554 -26.13 15.55 -9.40
C HIS A 554 -26.26 15.31 -10.90
N LYS A 555 -27.41 15.68 -11.46
CA LYS A 555 -27.59 15.77 -12.91
C LYS A 555 -27.35 17.21 -13.31
N VAL A 556 -26.46 17.40 -14.28
CA VAL A 556 -26.20 18.67 -14.93
C VAL A 556 -26.85 18.64 -16.30
N GLN A 557 -27.69 19.63 -16.59
CA GLN A 557 -28.24 19.87 -17.92
C GLN A 557 -27.83 21.27 -18.35
N THR A 558 -27.16 21.38 -19.50
CA THR A 558 -26.81 22.67 -20.10
C THR A 558 -28.06 23.38 -20.60
N CYS A 559 -28.14 24.68 -20.33
CA CYS A 559 -29.22 25.56 -20.78
C CYS A 559 -28.78 26.43 -21.96
N PRO A 560 -29.69 26.83 -22.87
CA PRO A 560 -29.42 27.89 -23.84
C PRO A 560 -29.04 29.20 -23.16
N CYS A 561 -28.09 29.96 -23.73
CA CYS A 561 -27.73 31.27 -23.18
C CYS A 561 -28.91 32.26 -23.24
N VAL A 562 -29.08 33.02 -22.17
CA VAL A 562 -30.07 34.12 -22.06
C VAL A 562 -29.37 35.45 -21.79
N GLU A 563 -30.10 36.57 -21.84
CA GLU A 563 -29.51 37.90 -21.67
C GLU A 563 -28.87 38.09 -20.28
N GLU A 564 -29.40 37.43 -19.25
CA GLU A 564 -28.83 37.45 -17.90
C GLU A 564 -27.48 36.72 -17.78
N ASP A 565 -27.09 35.92 -18.77
CA ASP A 565 -25.79 35.24 -18.81
C ASP A 565 -24.66 36.17 -19.28
N TYR A 566 -25.00 37.39 -19.75
CA TYR A 566 -24.05 38.39 -20.25
C TYR A 566 -23.99 39.62 -19.32
N GLU A 567 -22.81 40.22 -19.26
CA GLU A 567 -22.54 41.50 -18.61
C GLU A 567 -21.92 42.50 -19.60
N CYS A 568 -21.88 43.79 -19.24
CA CYS A 568 -21.26 44.79 -20.11
C CYS A 568 -19.74 44.58 -20.19
N ASP A 569 -19.23 44.65 -21.41
CA ASP A 569 -17.81 44.47 -21.67
C ASP A 569 -16.99 45.72 -21.33
N PHE A 570 -15.67 45.62 -21.42
CA PHE A 570 -14.74 46.72 -21.17
C PHE A 570 -15.16 47.99 -21.92
N CYS A 571 -15.26 49.11 -21.17
CA CYS A 571 -15.70 50.42 -21.64
C CYS A 571 -17.19 50.55 -22.03
N TYR A 572 -18.05 49.63 -21.57
CA TYR A 572 -19.50 49.74 -21.66
C TYR A 572 -20.15 49.68 -20.27
N GLU A 573 -21.20 50.49 -20.05
CA GLU A 573 -21.99 50.51 -18.81
C GLU A 573 -23.48 50.24 -19.08
N PRO A 574 -24.20 49.62 -18.14
CA PRO A 574 -25.61 49.29 -18.30
C PRO A 574 -26.47 50.54 -18.18
N VAL A 575 -27.37 50.76 -19.14
CA VAL A 575 -28.33 51.88 -19.12
C VAL A 575 -29.76 51.34 -19.15
N GLY A 576 -30.57 51.77 -18.17
CA GLY A 576 -31.99 51.39 -18.02
C GLY A 576 -32.25 50.23 -17.04
N ALA A 577 -33.53 49.93 -16.81
CA ALA A 577 -33.97 48.72 -16.11
C ALA A 577 -34.22 47.59 -17.13
N ARG A 578 -34.07 46.33 -16.70
CA ARG A 578 -33.93 45.13 -17.57
C ARG A 578 -34.92 45.09 -18.76
N PRO A 579 -34.47 44.68 -19.96
CA PRO A 579 -33.12 44.16 -20.27
C PRO A 579 -32.06 45.28 -20.31
N LYS A 580 -30.88 44.99 -19.74
CA LYS A 580 -29.81 45.98 -19.59
C LYS A 580 -29.12 46.16 -20.94
N VAL A 581 -29.23 47.35 -21.53
CA VAL A 581 -28.49 47.70 -22.74
C VAL A 581 -27.14 48.28 -22.35
N CYS A 582 -26.05 47.69 -22.84
CA CYS A 582 -24.70 48.17 -22.58
C CYS A 582 -24.35 49.32 -23.54
N LYS A 583 -24.06 50.50 -23.00
CA LYS A 583 -23.64 51.68 -23.78
C LYS A 583 -22.19 52.00 -23.52
N LYS A 584 -21.46 52.33 -24.59
CA LYS A 584 -20.06 52.74 -24.53
C LYS A 584 -19.92 54.04 -23.73
N VAL A 585 -18.98 54.09 -22.80
CA VAL A 585 -18.75 55.24 -21.91
C VAL A 585 -17.33 55.81 -21.97
N CYS A 586 -16.35 55.07 -22.53
CA CYS A 586 -15.00 55.58 -22.75
C CYS A 586 -14.86 56.17 -24.15
N ASP A 587 -14.24 57.33 -24.29
CA ASP A 587 -14.00 57.95 -25.59
C ASP A 587 -12.72 57.40 -26.26
N GLU A 588 -11.71 57.00 -25.48
CA GLU A 588 -10.40 56.56 -25.98
C GLU A 588 -10.38 55.13 -26.54
N PHE A 589 -11.38 54.31 -26.21
CA PHE A 589 -11.46 52.92 -26.67
C PHE A 589 -12.27 52.84 -27.97
N ASP A 590 -11.70 52.43 -29.09
CA ASP A 590 -12.46 52.17 -30.32
C ASP A 590 -12.61 50.66 -30.55
N PRO A 591 -13.81 50.06 -30.37
CA PRO A 591 -14.00 48.63 -30.51
C PRO A 591 -13.87 48.14 -31.97
N THR A 592 -13.89 49.04 -32.95
CA THR A 592 -13.69 48.70 -34.38
C THR A 592 -12.22 48.66 -34.77
N LYS A 593 -11.34 49.18 -33.92
CA LYS A 593 -9.92 49.30 -34.20
C LYS A 593 -9.21 48.03 -33.74
N GLU A 594 -8.49 47.42 -34.66
CA GLU A 594 -7.62 46.29 -34.39
C GLU A 594 -6.61 46.61 -33.26
N PRO A 595 -6.41 45.71 -32.28
CA PRO A 595 -5.42 45.90 -31.22
C PRO A 595 -3.99 46.07 -31.77
N LEU A 596 -3.17 46.87 -31.10
CA LEU A 596 -1.77 47.14 -31.50
C LEU A 596 -0.89 45.88 -31.59
N GLU A 597 -1.24 44.83 -30.85
CA GLU A 597 -0.56 43.54 -30.80
C GLU A 597 -1.55 42.41 -31.17
N CYS A 598 -2.06 42.45 -32.40
CA CYS A 598 -2.97 41.42 -32.92
C CYS A 598 -2.18 40.24 -33.51
N ILE A 599 -2.48 39.01 -33.06
CA ILE A 599 -1.91 37.77 -33.61
C ILE A 599 -3.07 36.89 -34.08
N ASP A 600 -3.07 36.55 -35.38
CA ASP A 600 -4.06 35.74 -36.09
C ASP A 600 -5.50 36.29 -36.14
N THR A 601 -6.20 36.37 -35.00
CA THR A 601 -7.60 36.81 -34.91
C THR A 601 -7.83 37.70 -33.69
N TRP A 602 -8.78 38.61 -33.79
CA TRP A 602 -9.26 39.44 -32.68
C TRP A 602 -10.78 39.48 -32.66
N PHE A 603 -11.32 39.78 -31.48
CA PHE A 603 -12.76 39.79 -31.25
C PHE A 603 -13.25 41.22 -31.08
N GLN A 604 -14.09 41.66 -32.01
CA GLN A 604 -14.79 42.93 -31.92
C GLN A 604 -15.97 42.78 -30.96
N THR A 605 -15.86 43.40 -29.79
CA THR A 605 -16.96 43.44 -28.82
C THR A 605 -18.17 44.19 -29.36
N LYS A 606 -19.37 43.64 -29.11
CA LYS A 606 -20.66 44.31 -29.34
C LYS A 606 -21.15 45.08 -28.10
N GLY A 607 -20.31 45.16 -27.06
CA GLY A 607 -20.60 45.80 -25.79
C GLY A 607 -20.99 44.85 -24.66
N TYR A 608 -21.03 43.54 -24.93
CA TYR A 608 -21.40 42.48 -23.98
C TYR A 608 -20.31 41.41 -23.92
N ARG A 609 -20.11 40.83 -22.75
CA ARG A 609 -19.27 39.65 -22.54
C ARG A 609 -20.00 38.62 -21.69
N LEU A 610 -19.74 37.34 -21.93
CA LEU A 610 -20.33 36.27 -21.14
C LEU A 610 -19.80 36.35 -19.70
N VAL A 611 -20.69 36.18 -18.72
CA VAL A 611 -20.31 36.16 -17.30
C VAL A 611 -19.27 35.05 -17.08
N PRO A 612 -18.11 35.34 -16.46
CA PRO A 612 -17.06 34.35 -16.25
C PRO A 612 -17.57 33.08 -15.53
N GLY A 613 -17.24 31.91 -16.08
CA GLY A 613 -17.65 30.61 -15.55
C GLY A 613 -19.03 30.14 -16.00
N ASN A 614 -19.77 30.93 -16.79
CA ASN A 614 -21.02 30.52 -17.41
C ASN A 614 -20.77 29.50 -18.55
N LYS A 615 -21.57 28.43 -18.56
CA LYS A 615 -21.44 27.31 -19.52
C LYS A 615 -22.69 27.09 -20.36
N CYS A 616 -23.49 28.13 -20.55
CA CYS A 616 -24.68 28.06 -21.39
C CYS A 616 -24.33 27.65 -22.83
N ASP A 617 -25.31 27.09 -23.53
CA ASP A 617 -25.20 26.69 -24.93
C ASP A 617 -25.19 27.93 -25.85
N ARG A 618 -24.04 28.10 -26.52
CA ARG A 618 -23.71 29.23 -27.39
C ARG A 618 -24.33 29.14 -28.78
N GLU A 619 -25.05 28.06 -29.09
CA GLU A 619 -25.83 27.98 -30.35
C GLU A 619 -27.16 28.75 -30.30
N SER A 620 -27.54 29.26 -29.12
CA SER A 620 -28.75 30.07 -28.91
C SER A 620 -28.76 31.39 -29.69
N ASP A 621 -29.97 31.88 -30.00
CA ASP A 621 -30.14 33.14 -30.73
C ASP A 621 -29.59 34.36 -29.95
N VAL A 622 -29.66 34.31 -28.62
CA VAL A 622 -29.10 35.36 -27.75
C VAL A 622 -27.57 35.36 -27.81
N ALA A 623 -26.92 34.20 -27.75
CA ALA A 623 -25.47 34.11 -27.90
C ALA A 623 -25.02 34.64 -29.26
N LYS A 624 -25.69 34.25 -30.35
CA LYS A 624 -25.39 34.77 -31.70
C LYS A 624 -25.53 36.30 -31.79
N ALA A 625 -26.51 36.88 -31.08
CA ALA A 625 -26.72 38.31 -31.06
C ALA A 625 -25.64 39.06 -30.27
N LEU A 626 -25.27 38.56 -29.08
CA LEU A 626 -24.45 39.28 -28.10
C LEU A 626 -22.95 38.94 -28.13
N GLU A 627 -22.57 37.75 -28.61
CA GLU A 627 -21.15 37.36 -28.71
C GLU A 627 -20.37 38.25 -29.67
N PRO A 628 -19.08 38.49 -29.39
CA PRO A 628 -18.24 39.34 -30.21
C PRO A 628 -18.08 38.76 -31.63
N THR A 629 -17.85 39.64 -32.59
CA THR A 629 -17.57 39.22 -33.96
C THR A 629 -16.09 38.91 -34.10
N GLU A 630 -15.76 37.76 -34.66
CA GLU A 630 -14.36 37.39 -34.94
C GLU A 630 -13.87 38.07 -36.22
N HIS A 631 -12.69 38.67 -36.15
CA HIS A 631 -11.99 39.29 -37.26
C HIS A 631 -10.58 38.72 -37.36
N THR A 632 -10.08 38.55 -38.58
CA THR A 632 -8.67 38.23 -38.81
C THR A 632 -7.82 39.48 -38.67
N CYS A 633 -6.67 39.37 -38.01
CA CYS A 633 -5.71 40.46 -37.92
C CYS A 633 -5.21 40.87 -39.30
N SER A 634 -4.95 42.17 -39.50
CA SER A 634 -4.37 42.67 -40.74
C SER A 634 -2.91 42.24 -40.82
N SER A 635 -2.59 41.28 -41.69
CA SER A 635 -1.21 40.85 -41.91
C SER A 635 -0.34 42.05 -42.34
N VAL A 636 0.69 42.38 -41.56
CA VAL A 636 1.70 43.39 -41.92
C VAL A 636 2.39 42.97 -43.24
N PRO A 637 2.54 43.84 -44.26
CA PRO A 637 3.24 43.48 -45.49
C PRO A 637 4.75 43.39 -45.23
N ASP A 638 5.32 42.20 -45.41
CA ASP A 638 6.77 42.00 -45.42
C ASP A 638 7.33 42.28 -46.83
N SER A 639 8.12 43.35 -46.93
CA SER A 639 9.01 43.61 -48.07
C SER A 639 10.38 44.07 -47.55
N GLY A 640 11.25 43.12 -47.25
CA GLY A 640 12.70 43.28 -47.45
C GLY A 640 13.13 42.51 -48.70
N SER A 641 13.35 43.20 -49.82
CA SER A 641 14.15 42.75 -50.98
C SER A 641 13.93 41.33 -51.57
N ARG A 642 13.48 41.36 -52.84
CA ARG A 642 13.98 40.57 -53.99
C ARG A 642 13.55 39.08 -54.11
N PRO A 643 13.59 38.52 -55.35
CA PRO A 643 12.34 38.35 -56.09
C PRO A 643 12.16 36.95 -56.68
N GLY A 644 10.94 36.69 -57.16
CA GLY A 644 10.70 35.76 -58.27
C GLY A 644 10.18 34.39 -57.85
N GLY A 645 8.85 34.23 -57.87
CA GLY A 645 8.26 32.99 -58.35
C GLY A 645 8.15 33.00 -59.90
N PRO A 646 7.54 32.00 -60.56
CA PRO A 646 7.00 30.74 -60.01
C PRO A 646 7.36 29.49 -60.84
N SER A 647 7.27 28.32 -60.22
CA SER A 647 6.57 27.19 -60.83
C SER A 647 5.96 26.32 -59.72
N GLU A 648 4.70 25.94 -59.93
CA GLU A 648 3.80 25.30 -58.97
C GLU A 648 4.30 23.94 -58.47
N LEU A 649 4.02 23.59 -57.21
CA LEU A 649 2.98 22.60 -56.85
C LEU A 649 3.06 22.24 -55.34
N SER A 650 1.88 22.04 -54.73
CA SER A 650 1.61 21.03 -53.70
C SER A 650 2.04 21.29 -52.24
N GLY A 651 1.05 21.65 -51.40
CA GLY A 651 0.64 20.88 -50.21
C GLY A 651 1.55 20.74 -48.98
N GLY A 652 2.78 21.28 -48.96
CA GLY A 652 3.77 20.90 -47.92
C GLY A 652 4.28 21.97 -46.96
N ALA A 653 4.10 23.27 -47.22
CA ALA A 653 4.92 24.30 -46.56
C ALA A 653 4.28 25.06 -45.37
N MET A 654 2.96 24.91 -45.12
CA MET A 654 2.31 25.52 -43.94
C MET A 654 2.68 24.81 -42.62
N PHE A 655 3.27 23.61 -42.69
CA PHE A 655 3.69 22.87 -41.50
C PHE A 655 5.05 23.33 -40.93
N GLY A 656 5.90 23.96 -41.75
CA GLY A 656 7.26 24.36 -41.34
C GLY A 656 7.33 25.64 -40.51
N ILE A 657 6.51 26.64 -40.84
CA ILE A 657 6.54 27.96 -40.15
C ILE A 657 5.86 27.88 -38.78
N VAL A 658 4.78 27.10 -38.68
CA VAL A 658 4.13 26.78 -37.40
C VAL A 658 5.09 26.02 -36.48
N LEU A 659 5.93 25.11 -37.02
CA LEU A 659 6.94 24.41 -36.23
C LEU A 659 8.05 25.33 -35.71
N VAL A 660 8.53 26.31 -36.49
CA VAL A 660 9.57 27.24 -36.02
C VAL A 660 9.05 28.19 -34.94
N VAL A 661 7.80 28.67 -35.06
CA VAL A 661 7.14 29.51 -34.04
C VAL A 661 6.84 28.70 -32.77
N LEU A 662 6.42 27.44 -32.90
CA LEU A 662 6.28 26.51 -31.77
C LEU A 662 7.62 26.16 -31.13
N PHE A 663 8.73 26.14 -31.88
CA PHE A 663 10.08 25.94 -31.33
C PHE A 663 10.62 27.16 -30.58
N ILE A 664 10.26 28.39 -30.98
CA ILE A 664 10.65 29.63 -30.27
C ILE A 664 9.79 29.85 -29.02
N LEU A 665 8.47 29.63 -29.10
CA LEU A 665 7.56 29.67 -27.95
C LEU A 665 7.81 28.51 -26.98
N GLY A 666 8.08 27.31 -27.51
CA GLY A 666 8.50 26.15 -26.73
C GLY A 666 9.89 26.33 -26.10
N GLY A 667 10.85 26.93 -26.82
CA GLY A 667 12.18 27.25 -26.30
C GLY A 667 12.16 28.27 -25.16
N GLY A 668 11.32 29.31 -25.27
CA GLY A 668 11.11 30.30 -24.21
C GLY A 668 10.47 29.69 -22.96
N LEU A 669 9.47 28.82 -23.13
CA LEU A 669 8.85 28.06 -22.04
C LEU A 669 9.82 27.07 -21.39
N VAL A 670 10.71 26.45 -22.17
CA VAL A 670 11.76 25.55 -21.64
C VAL A 670 12.82 26.33 -20.87
N VAL A 671 13.27 27.50 -21.33
CA VAL A 671 14.23 28.33 -20.58
C VAL A 671 13.60 28.89 -19.31
N ALA A 672 12.33 29.32 -19.36
CA ALA A 672 11.59 29.76 -18.17
C ALA A 672 11.34 28.61 -17.19
N ALA A 673 11.00 27.41 -17.66
CA ALA A 673 10.85 26.22 -16.84
C ALA A 673 12.20 25.72 -16.28
N VAL A 674 13.32 25.91 -16.99
CA VAL A 674 14.67 25.61 -16.51
C VAL A 674 15.07 26.62 -15.42
N ILE A 675 14.81 27.91 -15.60
CA ILE A 675 15.06 28.94 -14.58
C ILE A 675 14.16 28.74 -13.35
N LEU A 676 12.86 28.45 -13.55
CA LEU A 676 11.92 28.16 -12.46
C LEU A 676 12.22 26.83 -11.76
N SER A 677 12.71 25.81 -12.47
CA SER A 677 13.15 24.54 -11.86
C SER A 677 14.53 24.63 -11.18
N MET A 678 15.34 25.65 -11.51
CA MET A 678 16.56 26.00 -10.78
C MET A 678 16.27 26.80 -9.51
N ILE A 679 15.16 27.55 -9.46
CA ILE A 679 14.78 28.40 -8.32
C ILE A 679 13.82 27.69 -7.35
N ASN A 680 12.94 26.79 -7.84
CA ASN A 680 11.89 26.16 -7.02
C ASN A 680 11.79 24.62 -7.25
N PRO A 681 12.22 23.78 -6.29
CA PRO A 681 12.33 22.33 -6.48
C PRO A 681 10.98 21.60 -6.60
N GLN A 682 9.86 22.19 -6.14
CA GLN A 682 8.53 21.55 -6.21
C GLN A 682 7.93 21.50 -7.62
N PHE A 683 8.37 22.36 -8.54
CA PHE A 683 7.82 22.41 -9.90
C PHE A 683 8.36 21.27 -10.80
N ARG A 684 9.50 20.68 -10.42
CA ARG A 684 10.21 19.66 -11.20
C ARG A 684 9.46 18.31 -11.22
N GLU A 685 8.72 17.99 -10.17
CA GLU A 685 7.95 16.74 -10.04
C GLU A 685 6.58 16.78 -10.74
N MET A 686 6.00 17.97 -10.96
CA MET A 686 4.69 18.08 -11.62
C MET A 686 4.81 17.89 -13.14
N ALA A 687 5.89 18.38 -13.74
CA ALA A 687 6.12 18.31 -15.19
C ALA A 687 6.37 16.89 -15.71
N ALA A 688 6.92 15.98 -14.90
CA ALA A 688 7.20 14.59 -15.29
C ALA A 688 5.94 13.72 -15.43
N ARG A 689 4.75 14.21 -15.01
CA ARG A 689 3.50 13.41 -14.99
C ARG A 689 2.56 13.61 -16.19
N ILE A 690 2.89 14.45 -17.18
CA ILE A 690 1.93 14.88 -18.23
C ILE A 690 2.18 14.27 -19.62
N VAL A 691 3.21 13.44 -19.85
CA VAL A 691 3.40 12.78 -21.17
C VAL A 691 3.08 11.29 -21.10
N PRO A 692 1.94 10.82 -21.63
CA PRO A 692 1.67 9.40 -21.84
C PRO A 692 2.15 8.97 -23.23
N GLN A 693 2.80 7.80 -23.34
CA GLN A 693 2.88 7.11 -24.62
C GLN A 693 2.63 5.61 -24.51
N ARG A 694 1.52 5.19 -25.11
CA ARG A 694 1.42 3.92 -25.82
C ARG A 694 0.77 4.21 -27.17
N TYR A 695 1.52 3.95 -28.25
CA TYR A 695 1.25 3.87 -29.70
C TYR A 695 2.49 4.50 -30.37
N GLN A 696 3.28 3.85 -31.23
CA GLN A 696 3.24 2.54 -31.85
C GLN A 696 4.63 2.31 -32.50
N GLN A 697 5.13 1.08 -32.50
CA GLN A 697 5.90 0.60 -33.65
C GLN A 697 4.98 0.63 -34.88
N PHE A 698 5.42 1.20 -36.00
CA PHE A 698 5.45 0.55 -37.33
C PHE A 698 6.01 1.47 -38.44
N GLY A 699 7.04 0.96 -39.14
CA GLY A 699 7.47 1.35 -40.48
C GLY A 699 8.39 2.58 -40.55
N GLY A 700 9.60 2.55 -41.13
CA GLY A 700 10.23 1.55 -41.98
C GLY A 700 10.98 2.26 -43.11
N ALA A 701 12.27 1.94 -43.23
CA ALA A 701 13.05 1.81 -44.48
C ALA A 701 13.48 3.06 -45.29
N SER A 702 14.81 3.17 -45.38
CA SER A 702 15.61 3.12 -46.64
C SER A 702 16.23 4.41 -47.20
N ARG A 703 17.56 4.49 -47.09
CA ARG A 703 18.60 4.77 -48.12
C ARG A 703 19.86 5.24 -47.38
N GLY A 704 21.06 4.68 -47.51
CA GLY A 704 21.64 3.86 -48.57
C GLY A 704 22.78 4.65 -49.24
N ASP A 705 24.02 4.21 -48.97
CA ASP A 705 25.25 4.43 -49.76
C ASP A 705 25.81 5.87 -49.81
N GLU A 706 27.12 6.17 -49.85
CA GLU A 706 28.35 5.46 -50.19
C GLU A 706 29.52 6.05 -49.38
N GLY A 707 30.66 5.35 -49.26
CA GLY A 707 31.94 6.04 -48.97
C GLY A 707 33.08 5.27 -48.30
N ARG A 708 33.55 4.19 -48.92
CA ARG A 708 34.86 3.52 -48.75
C ARG A 708 36.07 4.50 -48.91
N PRO A 709 37.38 4.11 -48.76
CA PRO A 709 37.97 2.78 -48.51
C PRO A 709 39.26 2.69 -47.62
N ARG A 710 39.66 1.41 -47.38
CA ARG A 710 41.02 0.79 -47.39
C ARG A 710 41.98 0.92 -46.20
N ALA A 711 42.33 -0.26 -45.65
CA ALA A 711 43.64 -0.98 -45.60
C ALA A 711 43.83 -1.54 -44.17
N SER A 712 44.47 -2.67 -43.82
CA SER A 712 45.29 -3.70 -44.47
C SER A 712 45.75 -4.71 -43.37
N GLY A 713 46.02 -5.97 -43.73
CA GLY A 713 46.88 -6.96 -43.00
C GLY A 713 46.16 -7.88 -41.99
N ALA A 714 46.09 -9.21 -42.09
CA ALA A 714 47.11 -10.28 -42.26
C ALA A 714 48.20 -10.25 -41.16
N GLY A 715 48.54 -11.31 -40.42
CA GLY A 715 48.18 -12.73 -40.45
C GLY A 715 49.06 -13.54 -39.47
N TYR A 716 49.08 -14.86 -39.69
CA TYR A 716 49.99 -15.92 -39.17
C TYR A 716 49.63 -16.54 -37.79
N ALA A 717 49.22 -17.82 -37.71
CA ALA A 717 49.91 -19.11 -37.98
C ALA A 717 50.71 -19.59 -36.75
N LYS A 718 50.85 -20.87 -36.37
CA LYS A 718 50.34 -22.21 -36.75
C LYS A 718 51.15 -23.21 -35.89
N VAL A 719 50.66 -24.46 -35.77
CA VAL A 719 51.40 -25.72 -35.46
C VAL A 719 51.73 -25.97 -33.98
N GLY A 720 51.55 -27.17 -33.40
CA GLY A 720 51.18 -28.52 -33.86
C GLY A 720 50.84 -29.38 -32.62
N GLY A 721 49.98 -30.40 -32.70
CA GLY A 721 50.27 -31.75 -33.22
C GLY A 721 51.09 -32.54 -32.19
N SER A 722 50.78 -33.75 -31.73
CA SER A 722 50.02 -34.89 -32.28
C SER A 722 49.90 -35.94 -31.15
N GLY A 723 48.77 -36.63 -30.97
CA GLY A 723 48.61 -38.06 -31.31
C GLY A 723 48.97 -38.99 -30.12
N SER A 724 48.38 -40.15 -29.86
CA SER A 724 47.33 -40.97 -30.46
C SER A 724 47.27 -42.24 -29.57
N LEU A 725 46.09 -42.82 -29.29
CA LEU A 725 45.58 -44.09 -29.89
C LEU A 725 45.51 -45.26 -28.88
N LEU A 726 44.44 -46.06 -29.04
CA LEU A 726 44.18 -47.45 -28.62
C LEU A 726 43.24 -47.70 -27.41
N ASP A 727 41.92 -47.69 -27.69
CA ASP A 727 41.00 -48.84 -27.86
C ASP A 727 41.07 -50.13 -26.99
N GLN A 728 39.84 -50.64 -26.74
CA GLN A 728 39.38 -52.01 -26.41
C GLN A 728 39.59 -52.52 -24.97
N ASP A 729 38.72 -53.32 -24.35
CA ASP A 729 37.37 -53.84 -24.60
C ASP A 729 36.90 -54.53 -23.28
N ASP A 730 35.62 -54.89 -23.23
CA ASP A 730 35.05 -56.07 -22.55
C ASP A 730 34.64 -56.06 -21.05
N ASN A 731 33.31 -56.01 -20.89
CA ASN A 731 32.40 -57.04 -20.34
C ASN A 731 32.28 -57.40 -18.83
N SER A 732 31.00 -57.48 -18.42
CA SER A 732 30.35 -58.40 -17.45
C SER A 732 30.63 -58.19 -15.95
N LEU A 733 29.76 -58.49 -14.96
CA LEU A 733 28.35 -58.88 -14.80
C LEU A 733 28.09 -58.84 -13.26
N GLU A 734 26.84 -58.59 -12.86
CA GLU A 734 26.15 -59.09 -11.63
C GLU A 734 26.47 -58.62 -10.18
N GLY A 735 25.37 -58.47 -9.41
CA GLY A 735 25.26 -58.66 -7.95
C GLY A 735 25.19 -57.38 -7.11
N GLU A 736 24.01 -56.84 -6.77
CA GLU A 736 23.12 -57.13 -5.62
C GLU A 736 23.58 -56.67 -4.20
N GLU A 737 22.65 -55.97 -3.54
CA GLU A 737 22.41 -55.74 -2.10
C GLU A 737 23.25 -54.73 -1.25
N GLU A 738 22.52 -53.74 -0.69
CA GLU A 738 22.83 -52.92 0.52
C GLU A 738 22.93 -53.80 1.81
N PRO A 739 23.30 -53.33 3.03
CA PRO A 739 23.43 -51.95 3.56
C PRO A 739 24.66 -51.69 4.47
N ALA A 740 24.82 -50.46 4.95
CA ALA A 740 25.83 -50.05 5.93
C ALA A 740 25.21 -49.56 7.25
N PRO A 741 25.86 -49.86 8.40
CA PRO A 741 25.70 -49.01 9.58
C PRO A 741 27.01 -48.65 10.32
N PHE A 742 26.97 -47.45 10.93
CA PHE A 742 27.62 -46.99 12.18
C PHE A 742 29.14 -46.67 12.32
N THR A 743 29.40 -45.38 12.63
CA THR A 743 30.38 -44.79 13.62
C THR A 743 31.90 -44.79 13.32
N PRO A 744 32.81 -44.11 14.08
CA PRO A 744 32.71 -42.96 15.03
C PRO A 744 33.82 -41.84 14.89
N PHE A 745 33.62 -40.75 15.66
CA PHE A 745 34.52 -39.77 16.35
C PHE A 745 36.04 -40.09 16.53
N PRO A 746 36.97 -39.10 16.76
CA PRO A 746 37.10 -38.23 17.98
C PRO A 746 37.53 -36.76 17.71
N SER A 747 37.11 -35.70 18.43
CA SER A 747 37.17 -35.28 19.85
C SER A 747 38.43 -34.50 20.28
N SER A 748 38.26 -33.23 20.71
CA SER A 748 38.82 -32.59 21.93
C SER A 748 38.54 -31.07 21.86
N SER A 749 37.55 -30.54 22.61
CA SER A 749 37.55 -30.11 24.04
C SER A 749 38.39 -28.84 24.28
N SER A 750 37.87 -27.73 24.81
CA SER A 750 37.29 -27.62 26.17
C SER A 750 36.67 -26.19 26.34
N SER A 751 35.42 -26.10 26.82
CA SER A 751 34.96 -25.64 28.16
C SER A 751 35.07 -24.13 28.41
N SER A 752 34.15 -23.39 29.03
CA SER A 752 32.80 -23.57 29.61
C SER A 752 32.37 -22.14 29.98
N SER A 753 31.12 -21.71 29.85
CA SER A 753 30.16 -21.80 30.96
C SER A 753 28.82 -21.20 30.52
N ARG A 754 27.75 -21.90 30.91
CA ARG A 754 26.34 -21.50 30.89
C ARG A 754 26.04 -20.90 32.28
N PRO A 755 24.96 -20.11 32.49
CA PRO A 755 23.66 -20.77 32.65
C PRO A 755 22.41 -20.00 32.13
N THR A 756 21.35 -20.80 31.92
CA THR A 756 19.91 -20.55 32.17
C THR A 756 19.10 -19.52 31.35
N THR A 757 18.30 -20.07 30.43
CA THR A 757 16.82 -19.91 30.28
C THR A 757 16.14 -18.59 30.66
N THR A 758 15.48 -17.94 29.69
CA THR A 758 14.09 -17.39 29.77
C THR A 758 13.62 -16.86 28.40
N GLY A 759 12.31 -17.06 28.08
CA GLY A 759 11.40 -16.41 27.09
C GLY A 759 11.95 -16.00 25.71
N GLY A 760 11.32 -16.24 24.56
CA GLY A 760 9.88 -16.31 24.31
C GLY A 760 9.36 -14.94 23.86
N ASP A 761 10.00 -14.32 22.87
CA ASP A 761 9.64 -13.01 22.32
C ASP A 761 9.24 -13.17 20.84
N ASP A 762 7.96 -13.48 20.61
CA ASP A 762 7.32 -13.40 19.29
C ASP A 762 6.20 -12.35 19.41
N GLU A 763 6.38 -11.20 18.77
CA GLU A 763 5.29 -10.26 18.46
C GLU A 763 5.18 -10.13 16.95
N ASP A 764 4.01 -10.56 16.46
CA ASP A 764 3.46 -10.28 15.14
C ASP A 764 3.00 -8.82 15.12
N ASP A 765 3.75 -8.00 14.40
CA ASP A 765 3.27 -6.72 13.90
C ASP A 765 3.37 -6.77 12.37
N ASP A 766 2.23 -6.74 11.68
CA ASP A 766 2.17 -6.49 10.23
C ASP A 766 2.42 -4.98 9.98
N PHE A 767 3.58 -4.49 10.43
CA PHE A 767 4.04 -3.11 10.26
C PHE A 767 5.21 -3.12 9.29
N ASN A 768 4.98 -2.66 8.06
CA ASN A 768 6.07 -2.31 7.17
C ASN A 768 5.87 -0.87 6.68
N PRO A 769 6.45 0.13 7.39
CA PRO A 769 6.40 1.49 6.91
C PRO A 769 7.17 1.58 5.60
N ARG A 770 6.61 2.32 4.64
CA ARG A 770 7.37 2.77 3.46
C ARG A 770 8.59 3.55 3.95
N VAL A 771 9.76 3.18 3.44
CA VAL A 771 11.02 3.91 3.65
C VAL A 771 11.43 4.56 2.34
#